data_AF-A0A7J0D4D5-F1
#
_entry.id   AF-A0A7J0D4D5-F1
#
_cell.length_a   1.000
_cell.length_b   1.000
_cell.length_c   1.000
_cell.angle_alpha   90.00
_cell.angle_beta   90.00
_cell.angle_gamma   90.00
#
_symmetry.space_group_name_H-M   'P 1'
#
loop_
_entity.id
_entity.type
_entity.pdbx_description
1 polymer ?
#
loop_
_entity_poly.entity_id
_entity_poly.type
_entity_poly.pdbx_seq_one_letter_code
_entity_poly.pdbx_strand_id
1 'polypeptide(L)'
;MSMPAGIATVTLTGRYLRPDGTPLKGTVTIAAPSLVTLPGADTISAGAATVTLDTTGAFSVLLISTDQMDMQPTDWAYVVSEKFADIAARTYAIRLPADVPVVSIADIAPSDPSTGQYVLVPGPTGPAGASILTGTGTPSPMLGGDGDMFVDKTVGAVKLYGPKASGAWPAEGVALGGGGLIASVNGQTGTVSLTASDVGALPRAIKTVSALTAQSLFYIAHRGSGAELGAEHTLDAYEAAVAAGAQAIEVSVRMTADGVLVCGHDESLERTTYSTGNFADWNYTALRAKVRTNGKLLLGQGTVDVPPPTLREVLDRFLGRVVIFLEPKSNPSVPAVQQLLTDFYPHAKDSVVWKNYFTNNSFPWAKANGFTTWGYVDAGTTDEQMNAVASNIDMWGVPVGMSDARITAVVARGLPVISWEVHRRSERNRLAALGVRGMMCAQIVYVRRTGASRTSDDWATQVRAPGDMGTINYDHASALKFDDAGGSVFINALPNRSILLGSLSNPTPPTTYTIHFSMMYEGAPGSTEHAGIAFGKDSDDSYRFNQVNASGGYHVAVRGNGDLQLYTHAAGVTSGTQLGTTPSAAPTAGGWMTFTVQVTPTQIILTRTDLETPVVLTVTNSTHRGGYMHLSNGSISSLATKPHWKAFSVTA
;
A
#
# COMPACT_ATOMS: atom_id res chain seq x y z
N MET A 1 25.37 29.09 9.09
CA MET A 1 25.38 28.58 10.48
C MET A 1 25.57 27.07 10.39
N SER A 2 26.42 26.50 11.23
CA SER A 2 26.50 25.05 11.38
C SER A 2 25.25 24.56 12.12
N MET A 3 24.61 23.50 11.62
CA MET A 3 23.50 22.85 12.32
C MET A 3 24.02 22.16 13.60
N PRO A 4 23.18 22.01 14.65
CA PRO A 4 23.52 21.20 15.82
C PRO A 4 23.96 19.79 15.45
N ALA A 5 24.87 19.22 16.23
CA ALA A 5 25.36 17.85 16.03
C ALA A 5 24.21 16.83 16.21
N GLY A 6 24.19 15.78 15.37
CA GLY A 6 23.18 14.72 15.44
C GLY A 6 21.97 14.92 14.51
N ILE A 7 21.85 16.08 13.86
CA ILE A 7 20.78 16.33 12.88
C ILE A 7 21.29 15.97 11.48
N ALA A 8 20.58 15.06 10.79
CA ALA A 8 20.87 14.80 9.38
C ALA A 8 20.49 16.03 8.53
N THR A 9 21.35 16.40 7.57
CA THR A 9 21.14 17.61 6.78
C THR A 9 21.26 17.30 5.30
N VAL A 10 20.52 18.07 4.50
CA VAL A 10 20.54 18.01 3.04
C VAL A 10 20.85 19.40 2.51
N THR A 11 21.80 19.50 1.59
CA THR A 11 22.06 20.74 0.87
C THR A 11 21.15 20.81 -0.35
N LEU A 12 20.20 21.74 -0.34
CA LEU A 12 19.36 22.04 -1.49
C LEU A 12 20.05 23.11 -2.35
N THR A 13 20.20 22.81 -3.64
CA THR A 13 20.83 23.69 -4.62
C THR A 13 19.86 24.00 -5.76
N GLY A 14 20.08 25.09 -6.48
CA GLY A 14 19.33 25.36 -7.69
C GLY A 14 19.90 26.52 -8.49
N ARG A 15 19.50 26.61 -9.75
CA ARG A 15 19.87 27.70 -10.65
C ARG A 15 18.69 28.08 -11.53
N TYR A 16 18.34 29.36 -11.54
CA TYR A 16 17.24 29.91 -12.32
C TYR A 16 17.77 30.83 -13.41
N LEU A 17 17.57 30.42 -14.66
CA LEU A 17 17.98 31.13 -15.86
C LEU A 17 16.76 31.41 -16.73
N ARG A 18 16.81 32.48 -17.51
CA ARG A 18 15.91 32.70 -18.64
C ARG A 18 16.31 31.80 -19.83
N PRO A 19 15.43 31.60 -20.82
CA PRO A 19 15.75 30.81 -22.01
C PRO A 19 16.98 31.29 -22.79
N ASP A 20 17.33 32.58 -22.70
CA ASP A 20 18.53 33.17 -23.30
C ASP A 20 19.81 32.98 -22.45
N GLY A 21 19.71 32.24 -21.35
CA GLY A 21 20.80 31.97 -20.41
C GLY A 21 21.05 33.07 -19.38
N THR A 22 20.30 34.17 -19.40
CA THR A 22 20.49 35.26 -18.43
C THR A 22 19.98 34.85 -17.03
N PRO A 23 20.74 35.12 -15.95
CA PRO A 23 20.31 34.81 -14.59
C PRO A 23 19.04 35.53 -14.13
N LEU A 24 18.13 34.80 -13.48
CA LEU A 24 17.01 35.41 -12.78
C LEU A 24 17.45 36.03 -11.45
N LYS A 25 16.74 37.08 -11.02
CA LYS A 25 16.95 37.77 -9.73
C LYS A 25 15.72 37.57 -8.85
N GLY A 26 15.93 37.33 -7.57
CA GLY A 26 14.84 37.16 -6.61
C GLY A 26 15.24 36.28 -5.44
N THR A 27 14.23 35.72 -4.78
CA THR A 27 14.40 34.91 -3.57
C THR A 27 13.68 33.58 -3.68
N VAL A 28 14.25 32.55 -3.07
CA VAL A 28 13.59 31.27 -2.81
C VAL A 28 13.42 31.15 -1.29
N THR A 29 12.18 30.96 -0.84
CA THR A 29 11.85 30.74 0.56
C THR A 29 11.50 29.28 0.76
N ILE A 30 12.15 28.60 1.69
CA ILE A 30 11.92 27.20 2.03
C ILE A 30 11.44 27.13 3.48
N ALA A 31 10.13 26.87 3.66
CA ALA A 31 9.47 26.88 4.95
C ALA A 31 9.18 25.47 5.43
N ALA A 32 9.64 25.14 6.64
CA ALA A 32 9.17 23.96 7.37
C ALA A 32 7.78 24.24 7.98
N PRO A 33 7.10 23.25 8.58
CA PRO A 33 6.03 23.51 9.55
C PRO A 33 6.48 24.53 10.59
N SER A 34 5.51 25.20 11.23
CA SER A 34 5.75 26.31 12.17
C SER A 34 6.76 25.96 13.27
N LEU A 35 6.78 24.70 13.72
CA LEU A 35 7.76 24.13 14.64
C LEU A 35 8.10 22.70 14.20
N VAL A 36 9.39 22.39 14.15
CA VAL A 36 9.92 21.01 14.02
C VAL A 36 10.79 20.74 15.23
N THR A 37 10.39 19.79 16.08
CA THR A 37 11.19 19.36 17.24
C THR A 37 11.96 18.08 16.92
N LEU A 38 13.23 18.02 17.31
CA LEU A 38 14.16 16.90 17.14
C LEU A 38 14.68 16.48 18.52
N PRO A 39 13.94 15.63 19.26
CA PRO A 39 14.26 15.28 20.64
C PRO A 39 15.61 14.57 20.80
N GLY A 40 16.02 13.74 19.84
CA GLY A 40 17.32 13.06 19.86
C GLY A 40 18.52 14.00 19.66
N ALA A 41 18.27 15.20 19.13
CA ALA A 41 19.25 16.28 18.99
C ALA A 41 19.01 17.45 19.96
N ASP A 42 18.06 17.32 20.90
CA ASP A 42 17.62 18.38 21.83
C ASP A 42 17.42 19.74 21.14
N THR A 43 16.80 19.72 19.95
CA THR A 43 16.70 20.89 19.07
C THR A 43 15.25 21.15 18.66
N ILE A 44 14.85 22.41 18.69
CA ILE A 44 13.61 22.88 18.06
C ILE A 44 14.00 23.83 16.92
N SER A 45 13.61 23.47 15.71
CA SER A 45 13.76 24.30 14.51
C SER A 45 12.46 25.02 14.21
N ALA A 46 12.53 26.33 14.01
CA ALA A 46 11.40 27.16 13.62
C ALA A 46 11.82 28.18 12.57
N GLY A 47 10.87 28.57 11.72
CA GLY A 47 11.07 29.58 10.68
C GLY A 47 11.34 29.01 9.29
N ALA A 48 11.57 29.92 8.34
CA ALA A 48 11.85 29.60 6.95
C ALA A 48 13.26 30.05 6.57
N ALA A 49 13.91 29.28 5.69
CA ALA A 49 15.16 29.69 5.06
C ALA A 49 14.85 30.47 3.79
N THR A 50 15.18 31.77 3.77
CA THR A 50 15.06 32.60 2.56
C THR A 50 16.46 32.85 2.00
N VAL A 51 16.67 32.45 0.74
CA VAL A 51 17.93 32.68 0.02
C VAL A 51 17.70 33.57 -1.19
N THR A 52 18.60 34.54 -1.38
CA THR A 52 18.63 35.39 -2.57
C THR A 52 19.51 34.73 -3.63
N LEU A 53 19.05 34.74 -4.89
CA LEU A 53 19.86 34.25 -6.00
C LEU A 53 21.14 35.07 -6.16
N ASP A 54 22.27 34.41 -6.41
CA ASP A 54 23.55 35.06 -6.66
C ASP A 54 23.60 35.72 -8.06
N THR A 55 24.75 36.32 -8.40
CA THR A 55 24.95 36.99 -9.71
C THR A 55 24.82 36.05 -10.91
N THR A 56 24.83 34.74 -10.68
CA THR A 56 24.68 33.69 -11.68
C THR A 56 23.32 32.97 -11.63
N GLY A 57 22.40 33.47 -10.78
CA GLY A 57 21.05 32.94 -10.64
C GLY A 57 20.98 31.68 -9.78
N ALA A 58 22.06 31.35 -9.07
CA ALA A 58 22.16 30.14 -8.27
C ALA A 58 21.87 30.41 -6.78
N PHE A 59 21.50 29.35 -6.06
CA PHE A 59 21.42 29.33 -4.61
C PHE A 59 21.90 27.99 -4.05
N SER A 60 22.30 28.00 -2.78
CA SER A 60 22.58 26.82 -1.99
C SER A 60 22.15 27.06 -0.55
N VAL A 61 21.44 26.11 0.04
CA VAL A 61 20.93 26.20 1.41
C VAL A 61 20.99 24.85 2.11
N LEU A 62 21.50 24.84 3.35
CA LEU A 62 21.54 23.65 4.18
C LEU A 62 20.23 23.54 4.98
N LEU A 63 19.54 22.40 4.84
CA LEU A 63 18.25 22.14 5.43
C LEU A 63 18.28 20.84 6.25
N ILE A 64 17.30 20.67 7.13
CA ILE A 64 17.11 19.45 7.92
C ILE A 64 16.46 18.40 7.01
N SER A 65 16.90 17.15 7.06
CA SER A 65 16.25 16.10 6.28
C SER A 65 14.82 15.83 6.78
N THR A 66 13.92 15.42 5.88
CA THR A 66 12.48 15.23 6.17
C THR A 66 12.12 13.82 6.65
N ASP A 67 13.11 12.94 6.86
CA ASP A 67 12.96 11.49 7.11
C ASP A 67 13.68 10.96 8.37
N GLN A 68 14.20 11.83 9.24
CA GLN A 68 14.72 11.46 10.55
C GLN A 68 13.65 10.83 11.45
N MET A 69 14.07 9.79 12.18
CA MET A 69 13.18 8.89 12.91
C MET A 69 12.53 9.52 14.16
N ASP A 70 13.09 10.61 14.69
CA ASP A 70 12.70 11.23 15.95
C ASP A 70 12.01 12.59 15.82
N MET A 71 11.85 13.14 14.61
CA MET A 71 11.26 14.47 14.41
C MET A 71 9.76 14.55 14.76
N GLN A 72 9.29 15.74 15.16
CA GLN A 72 7.86 16.06 15.29
C GLN A 72 7.54 17.43 14.66
N PRO A 73 6.53 17.56 13.79
CA PRO A 73 5.69 16.47 13.27
C PRO A 73 6.52 15.44 12.49
N THR A 74 6.05 14.20 12.40
CA THR A 74 6.60 13.19 11.48
C THR A 74 5.99 13.37 10.09
N ASP A 75 6.69 12.97 9.03
CA ASP A 75 6.15 12.87 7.67
C ASP A 75 5.75 14.21 7.02
N TRP A 76 6.42 15.31 7.38
CA TRP A 76 6.19 16.63 6.78
C TRP A 76 7.02 16.85 5.49
N ALA A 77 6.65 17.90 4.75
CA ALA A 77 7.36 18.38 3.57
C ALA A 77 7.65 19.88 3.72
N TYR A 78 8.75 20.35 3.14
CA TYR A 78 9.03 21.77 3.02
C TYR A 78 8.08 22.40 2.00
N VAL A 79 7.62 23.62 2.27
CA VAL A 79 6.95 24.47 1.29
C VAL A 79 7.97 25.41 0.69
N VAL A 80 8.23 25.27 -0.61
CA VAL A 80 9.07 26.19 -1.39
C VAL A 80 8.19 27.27 -1.98
N SER A 81 8.56 28.53 -1.78
CA SER A 81 7.97 29.70 -2.46
C SER A 81 9.06 30.42 -3.25
N GLU A 82 8.89 30.45 -4.57
CA GLU A 82 9.79 31.13 -5.49
C GLU A 82 9.23 32.50 -5.87
N LYS A 83 10.02 33.56 -5.67
CA LYS A 83 9.63 34.94 -5.98
C LYS A 83 10.75 35.62 -6.78
N PHE A 84 10.59 35.66 -8.10
CA PHE A 84 11.54 36.27 -9.01
C PHE A 84 11.03 37.60 -9.57
N ALA A 85 11.95 38.47 -9.98
CA ALA A 85 11.62 39.68 -10.70
C ALA A 85 10.96 39.33 -12.04
N ASP A 86 9.82 39.96 -12.32
CA ASP A 86 9.09 39.87 -13.59
C ASP A 86 8.54 38.47 -13.96
N ILE A 87 8.43 37.54 -13.00
CA ILE A 87 7.80 36.22 -13.17
C ILE A 87 6.78 36.01 -12.05
N ALA A 88 5.65 35.35 -12.37
CA ALA A 88 4.65 34.98 -11.37
C ALA A 88 5.26 34.07 -10.30
N ALA A 89 4.94 34.34 -9.03
CA ALA A 89 5.39 33.51 -7.93
C ALA A 89 4.73 32.13 -8.00
N ARG A 90 5.46 31.09 -7.61
CA ARG A 90 4.92 29.73 -7.47
C ARG A 90 5.31 29.11 -6.15
N THR A 91 4.46 28.21 -5.67
CA THR A 91 4.62 27.51 -4.40
C THR A 91 4.36 26.02 -4.58
N TYR A 92 5.20 25.17 -4.00
CA TYR A 92 5.06 23.72 -4.06
C TYR A 92 5.75 23.04 -2.87
N ALA A 93 5.44 21.76 -2.64
CA ALA A 93 6.01 20.99 -1.55
C ALA A 93 7.16 20.08 -2.03
N ILE A 94 8.20 19.92 -1.20
CA ILE A 94 9.32 19.01 -1.45
C ILE A 94 9.68 18.20 -0.21
N ARG A 95 10.24 17.00 -0.40
CA ARG A 95 10.86 16.18 0.65
C ARG A 95 12.35 16.03 0.37
N LEU A 96 13.15 16.02 1.42
CA LEU A 96 14.60 15.98 1.37
C LEU A 96 15.10 14.81 2.22
N PRO A 97 15.28 13.61 1.66
CA PRO A 97 15.71 12.43 2.41
C PRO A 97 17.20 12.50 2.78
N ALA A 98 17.56 11.95 3.94
CA ALA A 98 18.92 12.04 4.51
C ALA A 98 19.97 11.28 3.69
N ASP A 99 19.56 10.27 2.92
CA ASP A 99 20.45 9.45 2.09
C ASP A 99 20.91 10.15 0.80
N VAL A 100 20.34 11.34 0.49
CA VAL A 100 20.75 12.20 -0.62
C VAL A 100 21.31 13.52 -0.06
N PRO A 101 22.63 13.62 0.20
CA PRO A 101 23.21 14.74 0.95
C PRO A 101 23.20 16.07 0.19
N VAL A 102 23.09 16.04 -1.14
CA VAL A 102 22.94 17.22 -2.00
C VAL A 102 21.84 16.95 -3.02
N VAL A 103 20.83 17.83 -3.06
CA VAL A 103 19.68 17.71 -3.97
C VAL A 103 19.59 18.96 -4.83
N SER A 104 19.38 18.81 -6.13
CA SER A 104 19.02 19.94 -6.99
C SER A 104 17.51 20.13 -6.99
N ILE A 105 17.06 21.36 -6.81
CA ILE A 105 15.64 21.71 -6.88
C ILE A 105 15.06 21.41 -8.27
N ALA A 106 15.89 21.41 -9.32
CA ALA A 106 15.45 21.07 -10.67
C ALA A 106 15.04 19.59 -10.81
N ASP A 107 15.57 18.71 -9.97
CA ASP A 107 15.27 17.27 -10.02
C ASP A 107 13.98 16.91 -9.29
N ILE A 108 13.55 17.76 -8.36
CA ILE A 108 12.45 17.47 -7.42
C ILE A 108 11.30 18.49 -7.49
N ALA A 109 11.49 19.64 -8.13
CA ALA A 109 10.43 20.61 -8.33
C ALA A 109 9.37 20.00 -9.27
N PRO A 110 8.08 20.12 -8.95
CA PRO A 110 7.03 19.67 -9.84
C PRO A 110 7.13 20.40 -11.18
N SER A 111 6.99 19.65 -12.26
CA SER A 111 6.75 20.21 -13.58
C SER A 111 5.39 20.92 -13.57
N ASP A 112 5.33 22.16 -14.02
CA ASP A 112 4.11 22.98 -14.11
C ASP A 112 3.00 22.26 -14.92
N PRO A 113 1.69 22.45 -14.61
CA PRO A 113 0.58 21.54 -14.90
C PRO A 113 -0.04 21.71 -16.30
N SER A 114 0.77 21.86 -17.36
CA SER A 114 0.22 21.75 -18.73
C SER A 114 -0.16 20.31 -19.13
N THR A 115 -0.04 19.35 -18.20
CA THR A 115 -0.54 17.98 -18.37
C THR A 115 -1.99 17.85 -17.87
N GLY A 116 -2.93 18.25 -18.72
CA GLY A 116 -4.36 17.99 -18.50
C GLY A 116 -5.21 18.24 -19.75
N GLN A 117 -5.58 17.15 -20.43
CA GLN A 117 -6.65 17.02 -21.44
C GLN A 117 -6.80 18.12 -22.51
N TYR A 118 -6.42 17.82 -23.76
CA TYR A 118 -6.99 18.51 -24.91
C TYR A 118 -8.17 17.72 -25.50
N VAL A 119 -9.25 18.45 -25.80
CA VAL A 119 -10.17 18.09 -26.88
C VAL A 119 -9.52 18.57 -28.18
N LEU A 120 -9.40 17.69 -29.18
CA LEU A 120 -9.06 18.11 -30.54
C LEU A 120 -10.19 19.01 -31.07
N VAL A 121 -9.91 20.29 -31.25
CA VAL A 121 -10.69 21.15 -32.15
C VAL A 121 -10.02 21.05 -33.52
N PRO A 122 -10.65 20.42 -34.53
CA PRO A 122 -10.08 20.43 -35.88
C PRO A 122 -10.14 21.87 -36.39
N GLY A 123 -8.98 22.52 -36.52
CA GLY A 123 -8.84 23.64 -37.44
C GLY A 123 -8.96 23.13 -38.88
N PRO A 124 -9.29 23.98 -39.86
CA PRO A 124 -9.21 23.60 -41.26
C PRO A 124 -7.81 23.06 -41.56
N THR A 125 -7.74 21.95 -42.29
CA THR A 125 -6.49 21.33 -42.73
C THR A 125 -5.58 22.40 -43.32
N GLY A 126 -4.43 22.65 -42.68
CA GLY A 126 -3.39 23.47 -43.29
C GLY A 126 -2.94 22.84 -44.62
N PRO A 127 -2.30 23.59 -45.53
CA PRO A 127 -1.70 23.01 -46.73
C PRO A 127 -0.83 21.81 -46.33
N ALA A 128 -0.89 20.73 -47.10
CA ALA A 128 -0.08 19.54 -46.80
C ALA A 128 1.38 19.96 -46.61
N GLY A 129 1.91 19.75 -45.40
CA GLY A 129 3.33 19.96 -45.13
C GLY A 129 4.15 18.94 -45.91
N ALA A 130 5.41 19.30 -46.18
CA ALA A 130 6.39 18.37 -46.73
C ALA A 130 6.41 17.06 -45.92
N SER A 131 6.31 15.93 -46.62
CA SER A 131 6.33 14.60 -46.03
C SER A 131 7.75 14.05 -45.96
N ILE A 132 8.03 13.25 -44.93
CA ILE A 132 9.25 12.42 -44.89
C ILE A 132 8.87 11.02 -45.33
N LEU A 133 9.35 10.63 -46.50
CA LEU A 133 9.13 9.32 -47.10
C LEU A 133 10.26 8.37 -46.71
N THR A 134 10.03 7.05 -46.75
CA THR A 134 11.07 6.06 -46.47
C THR A 134 11.04 4.92 -47.48
N GLY A 135 12.21 4.38 -47.82
CA GLY A 135 12.34 3.25 -48.75
C GLY A 135 13.74 2.62 -48.68
N THR A 136 14.10 1.83 -49.68
CA THR A 136 15.46 1.26 -49.82
C THR A 136 16.00 1.60 -51.20
N GLY A 137 17.20 2.17 -51.25
CA GLY A 137 17.83 2.72 -52.45
C GLY A 137 17.45 4.17 -52.74
N THR A 138 18.08 4.76 -53.76
CA THR A 138 17.80 6.13 -54.22
C THR A 138 16.32 6.30 -54.60
N PRO A 139 15.63 7.36 -54.14
CA PRO A 139 14.21 7.55 -54.44
C PRO A 139 13.95 7.83 -55.92
N SER A 140 12.87 7.25 -56.44
CA SER A 140 12.41 7.53 -57.81
C SER A 140 11.94 8.99 -57.95
N PRO A 141 12.19 9.66 -59.09
CA PRO A 141 11.64 10.99 -59.37
C PRO A 141 10.11 11.06 -59.29
N MET A 142 9.40 9.94 -59.47
CA MET A 142 7.93 9.87 -59.36
C MET A 142 7.42 9.76 -57.91
N LEU A 143 8.31 9.56 -56.92
CA LEU A 143 7.96 9.42 -55.52
C LEU A 143 7.99 10.79 -54.82
N GLY A 144 6.92 11.14 -54.09
CA GLY A 144 6.82 12.39 -53.31
C GLY A 144 6.60 13.67 -54.12
N GLY A 145 6.25 14.75 -53.44
CA GLY A 145 6.11 16.11 -53.96
C GLY A 145 7.30 17.01 -53.64
N ASP A 146 7.37 18.19 -54.27
CA ASP A 146 8.39 19.18 -53.94
C ASP A 146 8.24 19.67 -52.50
N GLY A 147 9.36 19.76 -51.80
CA GLY A 147 9.46 20.01 -50.36
C GLY A 147 9.70 18.74 -49.54
N ASP A 148 9.35 17.56 -50.05
CA ASP A 148 9.48 16.30 -49.31
C ASP A 148 10.94 15.94 -49.01
N MET A 149 11.14 15.14 -47.96
CA MET A 149 12.40 14.46 -47.64
C MET A 149 12.23 12.95 -47.84
N PHE A 150 13.31 12.22 -48.13
CA PHE A 150 13.30 10.76 -48.27
C PHE A 150 14.46 10.12 -47.50
N VAL A 151 14.16 9.12 -46.68
CA VAL A 151 15.15 8.30 -45.97
C VAL A 151 15.31 6.95 -46.67
N ASP A 152 16.50 6.73 -47.25
CA ASP A 152 16.95 5.42 -47.70
C ASP A 152 17.38 4.60 -46.48
N LYS A 153 16.67 3.52 -46.19
CA LYS A 153 16.88 2.60 -45.07
C LYS A 153 17.72 1.38 -45.46
N THR A 154 18.47 1.43 -46.56
CA THR A 154 19.39 0.36 -46.94
C THR A 154 20.36 0.08 -45.78
N VAL A 155 20.32 -1.14 -45.25
CA VAL A 155 21.11 -1.55 -44.09
C VAL A 155 22.60 -1.32 -44.37
N GLY A 156 23.28 -0.59 -43.48
CA GLY A 156 24.70 -0.24 -43.63
C GLY A 156 24.99 1.03 -44.44
N ALA A 157 23.99 1.61 -45.13
CA ALA A 157 24.15 2.74 -46.02
C ALA A 157 22.95 3.72 -45.96
N VAL A 158 22.50 4.06 -44.75
CA VAL A 158 21.33 4.95 -44.57
C VAL A 158 21.65 6.35 -45.07
N LYS A 159 20.81 6.88 -45.97
CA LYS A 159 20.97 8.20 -46.58
C LYS A 159 19.68 9.03 -46.48
N LEU A 160 19.85 10.33 -46.34
CA LEU A 160 18.77 11.31 -46.41
C LEU A 160 18.85 12.08 -47.73
N TYR A 161 17.74 12.13 -48.46
CA TYR A 161 17.58 12.88 -49.70
C TYR A 161 16.55 14.00 -49.46
N GLY A 162 16.89 15.23 -49.84
CA GLY A 162 15.92 16.33 -49.89
C GLY A 162 16.48 17.71 -49.48
N PRO A 163 15.64 18.75 -49.51
CA PRO A 163 14.24 18.70 -49.95
C PRO A 163 14.13 18.42 -51.46
N LYS A 164 13.09 17.69 -51.88
CA LYS A 164 12.78 17.52 -53.31
C LYS A 164 12.42 18.89 -53.89
N ALA A 165 12.93 19.22 -55.07
CA ALA A 165 12.64 20.50 -55.70
C ALA A 165 12.58 20.37 -57.22
N SER A 166 11.64 21.07 -57.84
CA SER A 166 11.41 21.06 -59.29
C SER A 166 11.18 19.64 -59.85
N GLY A 167 10.49 18.78 -59.11
CA GLY A 167 10.18 17.41 -59.48
C GLY A 167 11.35 16.42 -59.36
N ALA A 168 12.51 16.84 -58.87
CA ALA A 168 13.71 16.02 -58.75
C ALA A 168 14.19 15.89 -57.30
N TRP A 169 14.60 14.68 -56.93
CA TRP A 169 15.36 14.44 -55.70
C TRP A 169 16.82 14.85 -55.90
N PRO A 170 17.53 15.29 -54.85
CA PRO A 170 18.97 15.49 -54.92
C PRO A 170 19.68 14.25 -55.47
N ALA A 171 20.64 14.46 -56.39
CA ALA A 171 21.33 13.36 -57.07
C ALA A 171 22.15 12.48 -56.09
N GLU A 172 22.63 13.07 -54.99
CA GLU A 172 23.32 12.36 -53.92
C GLU A 172 22.61 12.57 -52.58
N GLY A 173 22.40 11.49 -51.85
CA GLY A 173 21.87 11.52 -50.50
C GLY A 173 22.96 11.76 -49.46
N VAL A 174 22.66 12.53 -48.42
CA VAL A 174 23.56 12.76 -47.29
C VAL A 174 23.58 11.51 -46.42
N ALA A 175 24.76 10.90 -46.23
CA ALA A 175 24.90 9.74 -45.37
C ALA A 175 24.56 10.11 -43.92
N LEU A 176 23.65 9.38 -43.30
CA LEU A 176 23.28 9.57 -41.88
C LEU A 176 24.15 8.72 -40.92
N GLY A 177 25.34 8.31 -41.38
CA GLY A 177 26.30 7.48 -40.64
C GLY A 177 26.35 6.04 -41.16
N GLY A 178 27.57 5.47 -41.22
CA GLY A 178 27.81 4.07 -41.60
C GLY A 178 27.26 3.13 -40.53
N GLY A 179 26.46 2.14 -40.93
CA GLY A 179 25.63 1.34 -40.04
C GLY A 179 26.38 0.57 -38.95
N GLY A 180 26.45 1.18 -37.76
CA GLY A 180 26.60 0.51 -36.48
C GLY A 180 25.64 1.15 -35.48
N LEU A 181 24.90 0.32 -34.72
CA LEU A 181 24.14 0.79 -33.56
C LEU A 181 25.13 1.28 -32.50
N ILE A 182 25.27 2.60 -32.36
CA ILE A 182 26.06 3.31 -31.35
C ILE A 182 27.59 3.16 -31.52
N ALA A 183 28.27 4.27 -31.82
CA ALA A 183 29.72 4.30 -32.04
C ALA A 183 30.56 4.05 -30.77
N SER A 184 30.00 4.26 -29.58
CA SER A 184 30.56 3.81 -28.30
C SER A 184 29.56 4.01 -27.17
N VAL A 185 29.40 3.03 -26.29
CA VAL A 185 28.97 3.26 -24.89
C VAL A 185 30.19 2.96 -24.03
N ASN A 186 30.68 3.96 -23.28
CA ASN A 186 31.81 3.81 -22.36
C ASN A 186 33.07 3.13 -22.97
N GLY A 187 33.35 3.39 -24.26
CA GLY A 187 34.56 2.91 -24.93
C GLY A 187 34.49 1.51 -25.55
N GLN A 188 33.32 0.84 -25.56
CA GLN A 188 33.15 -0.45 -26.25
C GLN A 188 32.63 -0.28 -27.68
N THR A 189 33.15 -1.09 -28.62
CA THR A 189 32.74 -1.12 -30.05
C THR A 189 32.44 -2.56 -30.50
N GLY A 190 31.37 -2.78 -31.29
CA GLY A 190 30.97 -4.11 -31.80
C GLY A 190 29.61 -4.61 -31.28
N THR A 191 29.34 -5.93 -31.29
CA THR A 191 28.16 -6.54 -30.62
C THR A 191 28.30 -6.33 -29.11
N VAL A 192 27.60 -5.33 -28.59
CA VAL A 192 27.71 -4.94 -27.18
C VAL A 192 26.82 -5.81 -26.31
N SER A 193 27.42 -6.78 -25.62
CA SER A 193 26.77 -7.45 -24.48
C SER A 193 27.06 -6.64 -23.22
N LEU A 194 26.09 -5.83 -22.80
CA LEU A 194 26.22 -5.02 -21.59
C LEU A 194 25.93 -5.86 -20.35
N THR A 195 26.81 -5.74 -19.36
CA THR A 195 26.59 -6.11 -17.97
C THR A 195 26.11 -4.89 -17.19
N ALA A 196 25.55 -5.08 -15.98
CA ALA A 196 25.14 -3.98 -15.12
C ALA A 196 26.28 -2.97 -14.87
N SER A 197 27.51 -3.46 -14.73
CA SER A 197 28.71 -2.61 -14.58
C SER A 197 28.98 -1.70 -15.76
N ASP A 198 28.64 -2.10 -16.99
CA ASP A 198 28.96 -1.34 -18.20
C ASP A 198 28.16 -0.03 -18.31
N VAL A 199 27.03 0.06 -17.60
CA VAL A 199 26.18 1.27 -17.55
C VAL A 199 26.23 1.97 -16.19
N GLY A 200 27.18 1.61 -15.32
CA GLY A 200 27.24 2.12 -13.96
C GLY A 200 26.05 1.70 -13.09
N ALA A 201 25.27 0.70 -13.52
CA ALA A 201 24.25 0.10 -12.68
C ALA A 201 24.96 -0.78 -11.64
N LEU A 202 24.87 -0.37 -10.37
CA LEU A 202 25.20 -1.27 -9.27
C LEU A 202 24.33 -2.52 -9.44
N PRO A 203 24.88 -3.76 -9.39
CA PRO A 203 24.07 -4.95 -9.38
C PRO A 203 23.19 -4.88 -8.13
N ARG A 204 21.93 -4.48 -8.31
CA ARG A 204 20.96 -4.51 -7.22
C ARG A 204 20.89 -5.96 -6.80
N ALA A 205 21.31 -6.26 -5.57
CA ALA A 205 21.27 -7.61 -5.05
C ALA A 205 19.84 -8.13 -5.20
N ILE A 206 19.65 -9.06 -6.14
CA ILE A 206 18.35 -9.63 -6.47
C ILE A 206 17.82 -10.27 -5.19
N LYS A 207 16.59 -9.92 -4.79
CA LYS A 207 15.90 -10.66 -3.73
C LYS A 207 15.52 -12.02 -4.28
N THR A 208 16.26 -13.05 -3.88
CA THR A 208 16.07 -14.41 -4.38
C THR A 208 15.11 -15.21 -3.50
N VAL A 209 14.45 -16.20 -4.11
CA VAL A 209 13.61 -17.17 -3.39
C VAL A 209 14.43 -17.86 -2.30
N SER A 210 15.64 -18.32 -2.63
CA SER A 210 16.55 -18.98 -1.67
C SER A 210 16.84 -18.12 -0.44
N ALA A 211 17.08 -16.80 -0.62
CA ALA A 211 17.35 -15.91 0.50
C ALA A 211 16.11 -15.67 1.36
N LEU A 212 14.93 -15.59 0.75
CA LEU A 212 13.66 -15.48 1.48
C LEU A 212 13.41 -16.74 2.32
N THR A 213 13.48 -17.93 1.70
CA THR A 213 13.14 -19.21 2.32
C THR A 213 14.22 -19.74 3.27
N ALA A 214 15.40 -19.13 3.31
CA ALA A 214 16.42 -19.41 4.32
C ALA A 214 16.05 -18.84 5.71
N GLN A 215 15.16 -17.84 5.77
CA GLN A 215 14.75 -17.22 7.03
C GLN A 215 13.87 -18.15 7.86
N SER A 216 14.05 -18.14 9.18
CA SER A 216 13.23 -18.96 10.10
C SER A 216 11.75 -18.59 10.02
N LEU A 217 11.44 -17.31 9.81
CA LEU A 217 10.11 -16.76 9.60
C LEU A 217 10.16 -15.68 8.53
N PHE A 218 9.29 -15.76 7.51
CA PHE A 218 9.19 -14.77 6.44
C PHE A 218 7.74 -14.43 6.12
N TYR A 219 7.55 -13.29 5.46
CA TYR A 219 6.23 -12.70 5.21
C TYR A 219 6.06 -12.39 3.73
N ILE A 220 4.87 -12.68 3.21
CA ILE A 220 4.47 -12.40 1.83
C ILE A 220 3.28 -11.45 1.88
N ALA A 221 3.36 -10.32 1.20
CA ALA A 221 2.25 -9.38 1.10
C ALA A 221 1.20 -9.96 0.14
N HIS A 222 0.16 -10.55 0.69
CA HIS A 222 -0.89 -11.20 -0.09
C HIS A 222 -1.63 -10.16 -0.93
N ARG A 223 -1.61 -10.32 -2.25
CA ARG A 223 -2.19 -9.37 -3.21
C ARG A 223 -1.71 -7.92 -3.04
N GLY A 224 -0.50 -7.72 -2.50
CA GLY A 224 0.03 -6.40 -2.15
C GLY A 224 -0.39 -5.89 -0.77
N SER A 225 -0.73 -6.79 0.17
CA SER A 225 -1.31 -6.43 1.47
C SER A 225 -2.65 -5.69 1.31
N GLY A 226 -3.52 -6.27 0.46
CA GLY A 226 -4.75 -5.65 -0.04
C GLY A 226 -5.84 -5.37 1.00
N ALA A 227 -5.63 -5.79 2.26
CA ALA A 227 -6.50 -5.45 3.38
C ALA A 227 -5.90 -4.37 4.29
N GLU A 228 -4.84 -3.67 3.87
CA GLU A 228 -4.13 -2.73 4.74
C GLU A 228 -3.50 -1.55 4.00
N LEU A 229 -2.81 -1.78 2.88
CA LEU A 229 -1.95 -0.76 2.25
C LEU A 229 -2.52 -0.15 0.97
N GLY A 230 -3.53 -0.79 0.38
CA GLY A 230 -4.17 -0.33 -0.86
C GLY A 230 -5.12 -1.38 -1.41
N ALA A 231 -5.87 -1.04 -2.46
CA ALA A 231 -6.74 -1.99 -3.13
C ALA A 231 -5.91 -3.17 -3.67
N GLU A 232 -6.41 -4.39 -3.49
CA GLU A 232 -5.68 -5.61 -3.88
C GLU A 232 -5.27 -5.61 -5.36
N HIS A 233 -4.11 -6.20 -5.64
CA HIS A 233 -3.53 -6.33 -6.97
C HIS A 233 -3.33 -5.01 -7.75
N THR A 234 -3.13 -3.89 -7.05
CA THR A 234 -2.73 -2.61 -7.67
C THR A 234 -1.23 -2.38 -7.58
N LEU A 235 -0.66 -1.58 -8.49
CA LEU A 235 0.75 -1.19 -8.40
C LEU A 235 1.04 -0.43 -7.11
N ASP A 236 0.09 0.39 -6.65
CA ASP A 236 0.23 1.18 -5.42
C ASP A 236 0.27 0.28 -4.18
N ALA A 237 -0.60 -0.75 -4.10
CA ALA A 237 -0.56 -1.71 -3.01
C ALA A 237 0.77 -2.49 -2.98
N TYR A 238 1.27 -2.91 -4.15
CA TYR A 238 2.59 -3.54 -4.23
C TYR A 238 3.71 -2.61 -3.80
N GLU A 239 3.75 -1.37 -4.30
CA GLU A 239 4.79 -0.40 -3.92
C GLU A 239 4.74 -0.07 -2.43
N ALA A 240 3.55 0.14 -1.87
CA ALA A 240 3.36 0.37 -0.45
C ALA A 240 3.82 -0.83 0.39
N ALA A 241 3.54 -2.06 -0.03
CA ALA A 241 4.03 -3.26 0.64
C ALA A 241 5.56 -3.34 0.62
N VAL A 242 6.20 -3.08 -0.54
CA VAL A 242 7.66 -3.05 -0.65
C VAL A 242 8.26 -1.94 0.23
N ALA A 243 7.68 -0.75 0.21
CA ALA A 243 8.09 0.39 1.05
C ALA A 243 7.95 0.08 2.55
N ALA A 244 6.93 -0.69 2.94
CA ALA A 244 6.76 -1.20 4.30
C ALA A 244 7.70 -2.39 4.64
N GLY A 245 8.66 -2.70 3.75
CA GLY A 245 9.69 -3.70 3.96
C GLY A 245 9.23 -5.13 3.70
N ALA A 246 8.16 -5.34 2.93
CA ALA A 246 7.82 -6.67 2.42
C ALA A 246 8.95 -7.17 1.51
N GLN A 247 9.41 -8.40 1.74
CA GLN A 247 10.44 -9.03 0.91
C GLN A 247 9.83 -9.90 -0.20
N ALA A 248 8.52 -10.15 -0.12
CA ALA A 248 7.78 -10.88 -1.12
C ALA A 248 6.37 -10.30 -1.29
N ILE A 249 5.84 -10.36 -2.52
CA ILE A 249 4.47 -10.03 -2.88
C ILE A 249 3.81 -11.24 -3.53
N GLU A 250 2.49 -11.37 -3.40
CA GLU A 250 1.71 -12.36 -4.14
C GLU A 250 0.93 -11.69 -5.26
N VAL A 251 0.93 -12.33 -6.43
CA VAL A 251 0.35 -11.82 -7.67
C VAL A 251 -0.49 -12.92 -8.31
N SER A 252 -1.79 -12.69 -8.38
CA SER A 252 -2.73 -13.54 -9.11
C SER A 252 -2.98 -12.96 -10.50
N VAL A 253 -3.05 -13.82 -11.52
CA VAL A 253 -3.10 -13.40 -12.93
C VAL A 253 -4.32 -13.99 -13.63
N ARG A 254 -5.07 -13.12 -14.29
CA ARG A 254 -6.18 -13.40 -15.19
C ARG A 254 -5.79 -13.01 -16.62
N MET A 255 -6.66 -13.33 -17.57
CA MET A 255 -6.44 -13.02 -18.98
C MET A 255 -7.69 -12.36 -19.55
N THR A 256 -7.49 -11.30 -20.31
CA THR A 256 -8.54 -10.61 -21.08
C THR A 256 -8.94 -11.40 -22.32
N ALA A 257 -10.05 -11.02 -22.96
CA ALA A 257 -10.54 -11.64 -24.19
C ALA A 257 -9.50 -11.66 -25.32
N ASP A 258 -8.69 -10.60 -25.40
CA ASP A 258 -7.61 -10.40 -26.36
C ASP A 258 -6.25 -10.94 -25.89
N GLY A 259 -6.22 -11.75 -24.83
CA GLY A 259 -5.02 -12.51 -24.41
C GLY A 259 -4.03 -11.74 -23.54
N VAL A 260 -4.36 -10.53 -23.07
CA VAL A 260 -3.49 -9.74 -22.20
C VAL A 260 -3.59 -10.24 -20.76
N LEU A 261 -2.43 -10.46 -20.14
CA LEU A 261 -2.32 -10.90 -18.75
C LEU A 261 -2.49 -9.71 -17.80
N VAL A 262 -3.51 -9.77 -16.95
CA VAL A 262 -3.90 -8.72 -15.99
C VAL A 262 -3.96 -9.27 -14.57
N CYS A 263 -3.58 -8.46 -13.59
CA CYS A 263 -3.55 -8.88 -12.20
C CYS A 263 -4.95 -8.81 -11.58
N GLY A 264 -5.38 -9.91 -10.97
CA GLY A 264 -6.70 -10.04 -10.37
C GLY A 264 -6.89 -11.44 -9.78
N HIS A 265 -7.54 -11.54 -8.63
CA HIS A 265 -7.73 -12.81 -7.96
C HIS A 265 -8.95 -13.56 -8.50
N ASP A 266 -10.11 -12.91 -8.53
CA ASP A 266 -11.39 -13.54 -8.90
C ASP A 266 -11.53 -13.67 -10.40
N GLU A 267 -12.45 -14.52 -10.84
CA GLU A 267 -12.81 -14.59 -12.26
C GLU A 267 -13.59 -13.35 -12.69
N SER A 268 -14.45 -12.87 -11.79
CA SER A 268 -15.34 -11.74 -11.98
C SER A 268 -14.82 -10.45 -11.33
N LEU A 269 -15.31 -9.31 -11.78
CA LEU A 269 -14.79 -7.97 -11.44
C LEU A 269 -15.44 -7.36 -10.18
N GLU A 270 -16.58 -7.86 -9.72
CA GLU A 270 -17.51 -7.14 -8.82
C GLU A 270 -16.98 -6.94 -7.41
N ARG A 271 -16.22 -7.91 -6.89
CA ARG A 271 -15.76 -7.83 -5.50
C ARG A 271 -14.80 -6.66 -5.31
N THR A 272 -13.89 -6.46 -6.27
CA THR A 272 -12.74 -5.54 -6.15
C THR A 272 -12.82 -4.32 -7.06
N THR A 273 -13.88 -4.20 -7.87
CA THR A 273 -14.08 -3.08 -8.80
C THR A 273 -15.53 -2.61 -8.82
N TYR A 274 -15.80 -1.47 -9.45
CA TYR A 274 -17.18 -1.02 -9.69
C TYR A 274 -17.83 -1.67 -10.93
N SER A 275 -17.10 -2.55 -11.62
CA SER A 275 -17.55 -3.19 -12.87
C SER A 275 -18.05 -4.60 -12.61
N THR A 276 -18.88 -5.09 -13.53
CA THR A 276 -19.43 -6.45 -13.52
C THR A 276 -18.89 -7.28 -14.69
N GLY A 277 -19.06 -8.59 -14.62
CA GLY A 277 -18.59 -9.55 -15.61
C GLY A 277 -17.18 -10.07 -15.33
N ASN A 278 -16.70 -10.96 -16.20
CA ASN A 278 -15.41 -11.63 -16.04
C ASN A 278 -14.29 -10.85 -16.72
N PHE A 279 -13.05 -11.00 -16.24
CA PHE A 279 -11.87 -10.46 -16.95
C PHE A 279 -11.82 -10.89 -18.42
N ALA A 280 -12.23 -12.14 -18.70
CA ALA A 280 -12.24 -12.73 -20.03
C ALA A 280 -13.32 -12.16 -20.98
N ASP A 281 -14.25 -11.33 -20.48
CA ASP A 281 -15.28 -10.68 -21.31
C ASP A 281 -14.80 -9.34 -21.89
N TRP A 282 -13.66 -8.83 -21.42
CA TRP A 282 -13.14 -7.51 -21.78
C TRP A 282 -11.89 -7.62 -22.64
N ASN A 283 -11.77 -6.75 -23.65
CA ASN A 283 -10.47 -6.45 -24.26
C ASN A 283 -9.67 -5.51 -23.35
N TYR A 284 -8.35 -5.64 -23.31
CA TYR A 284 -7.50 -4.90 -22.38
C TYR A 284 -7.66 -3.38 -22.47
N THR A 285 -7.70 -2.82 -23.68
CA THR A 285 -7.87 -1.37 -23.87
C THR A 285 -9.16 -0.86 -23.22
N ALA A 286 -10.27 -1.61 -23.35
CA ALA A 286 -11.54 -1.26 -22.75
C ALA A 286 -11.52 -1.45 -21.23
N LEU A 287 -10.91 -2.54 -20.75
CA LEU A 287 -10.73 -2.81 -19.33
C LEU A 287 -9.93 -1.68 -18.66
N ARG A 288 -8.76 -1.32 -19.22
CA ARG A 288 -7.88 -0.26 -18.70
C ARG A 288 -8.59 1.09 -18.67
N ALA A 289 -9.41 1.40 -19.68
CA ALA A 289 -10.12 2.66 -19.75
C ALA A 289 -11.27 2.75 -18.72
N LYS A 290 -12.03 1.67 -18.51
CA LYS A 290 -13.33 1.72 -17.80
C LYS A 290 -13.34 1.07 -16.41
N VAL A 291 -12.53 0.04 -16.18
CA VAL A 291 -12.54 -0.70 -14.93
C VAL A 291 -11.70 0.05 -13.89
N ARG A 292 -12.28 0.27 -12.71
CA ARG A 292 -11.63 0.93 -11.57
C ARG A 292 -11.87 0.13 -10.32
N THR A 293 -10.82 -0.02 -9.51
CA THR A 293 -10.91 -0.67 -8.20
C THR A 293 -11.93 0.03 -7.31
N ASN A 294 -12.50 -0.70 -6.34
CA ASN A 294 -13.48 -0.19 -5.38
C ASN A 294 -12.95 -0.22 -3.92
N GLY A 295 -11.65 0.05 -3.74
CA GLY A 295 -10.95 -0.11 -2.46
C GLY A 295 -11.59 0.65 -1.30
N LYS A 296 -12.32 1.73 -1.59
CA LYS A 296 -13.05 2.55 -0.63
C LYS A 296 -14.03 1.79 0.24
N LEU A 297 -14.64 0.72 -0.29
CA LEU A 297 -15.61 -0.08 0.46
C LEU A 297 -14.96 -0.81 1.65
N LEU A 298 -13.70 -1.21 1.52
CA LEU A 298 -12.96 -1.93 2.55
C LEU A 298 -12.04 -1.02 3.36
N LEU A 299 -11.34 -0.10 2.68
CA LEU A 299 -10.21 0.64 3.22
C LEU A 299 -10.54 2.11 3.57
N GLY A 300 -11.67 2.64 3.11
CA GLY A 300 -12.10 4.01 3.39
C GLY A 300 -11.95 4.98 2.20
N GLN A 301 -12.63 6.13 2.29
CA GLN A 301 -12.81 7.07 1.17
C GLN A 301 -11.50 7.69 0.66
N GLY A 302 -10.46 7.75 1.49
CA GLY A 302 -9.15 8.28 1.10
C GLY A 302 -8.37 7.40 0.12
N THR A 303 -8.85 6.19 -0.22
CA THR A 303 -8.19 5.36 -1.23
C THR A 303 -8.45 5.80 -2.66
N VAL A 304 -7.42 5.68 -3.52
CA VAL A 304 -7.50 6.04 -4.93
C VAL A 304 -7.97 4.84 -5.76
N ASP A 305 -8.94 5.10 -6.64
CA ASP A 305 -9.46 4.08 -7.55
C ASP A 305 -8.62 4.04 -8.83
N VAL A 306 -7.99 2.90 -9.12
CA VAL A 306 -7.05 2.71 -10.23
C VAL A 306 -7.49 1.54 -11.10
N PRO A 307 -7.04 1.44 -12.37
CA PRO A 307 -7.30 0.24 -13.16
C PRO A 307 -6.44 -0.95 -12.70
N PRO A 308 -6.88 -2.20 -12.97
CA PRO A 308 -6.04 -3.38 -12.81
C PRO A 308 -4.74 -3.26 -13.66
N PRO A 309 -3.56 -3.56 -13.10
CA PRO A 309 -2.31 -3.57 -13.85
C PRO A 309 -2.14 -4.84 -14.66
N THR A 310 -1.36 -4.77 -15.72
CA THR A 310 -0.87 -5.96 -16.44
C THR A 310 0.17 -6.69 -15.61
N LEU A 311 0.35 -7.98 -15.87
CA LEU A 311 1.46 -8.73 -15.27
C LEU A 311 2.82 -8.15 -15.69
N ARG A 312 2.94 -7.64 -16.92
CA ARG A 312 4.17 -7.00 -17.42
C ARG A 312 4.55 -5.76 -16.59
N GLU A 313 3.58 -4.88 -16.32
CA GLU A 313 3.78 -3.71 -15.43
C GLU A 313 4.30 -4.14 -14.04
N VAL A 314 3.83 -5.27 -13.51
CA VAL A 314 4.28 -5.80 -12.21
C VAL A 314 5.68 -6.40 -12.31
N LEU A 315 5.95 -7.26 -13.29
CA LEU A 315 7.26 -7.90 -13.46
C LEU A 315 8.36 -6.87 -13.71
N ASP A 316 8.14 -5.93 -14.64
CA ASP A 316 9.11 -4.89 -14.97
C ASP A 316 9.44 -4.01 -13.76
N ARG A 317 8.45 -3.77 -12.88
CA ARG A 317 8.61 -2.91 -11.73
C ARG A 317 9.16 -3.61 -10.50
N PHE A 318 8.88 -4.89 -10.29
CA PHE A 318 9.12 -5.56 -9.00
C PHE A 318 10.03 -6.79 -9.07
N LEU A 319 10.21 -7.43 -10.23
CA LEU A 319 11.02 -8.64 -10.34
C LEU A 319 12.46 -8.36 -9.88
N GLY A 320 12.97 -9.19 -8.96
CA GLY A 320 14.29 -9.02 -8.37
C GLY A 320 14.40 -7.94 -7.30
N ARG A 321 13.45 -7.00 -7.19
CA ARG A 321 13.35 -6.08 -6.03
C ARG A 321 12.70 -6.75 -4.83
N VAL A 322 11.77 -7.66 -5.09
CA VAL A 322 11.08 -8.52 -4.14
C VAL A 322 10.82 -9.88 -4.79
N VAL A 323 10.63 -10.91 -3.97
CA VAL A 323 10.20 -12.22 -4.47
C VAL A 323 8.73 -12.16 -4.85
N ILE A 324 8.36 -12.70 -6.02
CA ILE A 324 6.98 -12.73 -6.49
C ILE A 324 6.42 -14.15 -6.37
N PHE A 325 5.38 -14.34 -5.57
CA PHE A 325 4.56 -15.55 -5.55
C PHE A 325 3.51 -15.41 -6.66
N LEU A 326 3.74 -16.06 -7.79
CA LEU A 326 2.97 -15.85 -9.02
C LEU A 326 1.99 -17.00 -9.24
N GLU A 327 0.71 -16.68 -9.38
CA GLU A 327 -0.36 -17.64 -9.61
C GLU A 327 -1.19 -17.28 -10.86
N PRO A 328 -1.02 -18.00 -11.97
CA PRO A 328 -1.99 -17.97 -13.07
C PRO A 328 -3.28 -18.66 -12.63
N LYS A 329 -4.40 -17.92 -12.67
CA LYS A 329 -5.68 -18.35 -12.09
C LYS A 329 -6.60 -19.12 -13.04
N SER A 330 -6.27 -19.19 -14.32
CA SER A 330 -7.09 -19.86 -15.32
C SER A 330 -6.25 -20.72 -16.27
N ASN A 331 -6.85 -21.78 -16.82
CA ASN A 331 -6.20 -22.65 -17.80
C ASN A 331 -5.59 -21.87 -18.99
N PRO A 332 -6.24 -20.82 -19.53
CA PRO A 332 -5.61 -19.99 -20.56
C PRO A 332 -4.45 -19.12 -20.06
N SER A 333 -4.51 -18.62 -18.81
CA SER A 333 -3.44 -17.78 -18.27
C SER A 333 -2.13 -18.53 -18.01
N VAL A 334 -2.20 -19.83 -17.67
CA VAL A 334 -1.01 -20.66 -17.39
C VAL A 334 0.01 -20.64 -18.55
N PRO A 335 -0.32 -21.12 -19.76
CA PRO A 335 0.65 -21.16 -20.86
C PRO A 335 1.09 -19.76 -21.30
N ALA A 336 0.22 -18.76 -21.23
CA ALA A 336 0.57 -17.38 -21.56
C ALA A 336 1.60 -16.79 -20.58
N VAL A 337 1.46 -17.04 -19.27
CA VAL A 337 2.46 -16.64 -18.27
C VAL A 337 3.77 -17.39 -18.47
N GLN A 338 3.72 -18.70 -18.73
CA GLN A 338 4.90 -19.52 -19.01
C GLN A 338 5.70 -18.99 -20.20
N GLN A 339 5.01 -18.66 -21.29
CA GLN A 339 5.61 -18.06 -22.48
C GLN A 339 6.20 -16.69 -22.16
N LEU A 340 5.45 -15.81 -21.47
CA LEU A 340 5.94 -14.49 -21.07
C LEU A 340 7.26 -14.57 -20.28
N LEU A 341 7.32 -15.46 -19.28
CA LEU A 341 8.52 -15.62 -18.46
C LEU A 341 9.70 -16.19 -19.26
N THR A 342 9.44 -17.17 -20.12
CA THR A 342 10.47 -17.82 -20.96
C THR A 342 11.07 -16.83 -21.95
N ASP A 343 10.21 -16.07 -22.64
CA ASP A 343 10.62 -15.22 -23.76
C ASP A 343 11.25 -13.90 -23.27
N PHE A 344 10.79 -13.36 -22.13
CA PHE A 344 11.13 -11.99 -21.71
C PHE A 344 11.77 -11.87 -20.33
N TYR A 345 11.68 -12.89 -19.47
CA TYR A 345 12.20 -12.82 -18.09
C TYR A 345 13.05 -14.06 -17.73
N PRO A 346 14.18 -14.30 -18.42
CA PRO A 346 14.98 -15.52 -18.26
C PRO A 346 15.55 -15.73 -16.83
N HIS A 347 15.62 -14.67 -16.03
CA HIS A 347 16.07 -14.71 -14.63
C HIS A 347 14.92 -14.84 -13.62
N ALA A 348 13.66 -14.97 -14.09
CA ALA A 348 12.49 -15.01 -13.21
C ALA A 348 12.57 -16.14 -12.18
N LYS A 349 13.13 -17.29 -12.53
CA LYS A 349 13.30 -18.45 -11.64
C LYS A 349 14.00 -18.14 -10.31
N ASP A 350 14.87 -17.12 -10.28
CA ASP A 350 15.64 -16.76 -9.09
C ASP A 350 14.79 -15.96 -8.09
N SER A 351 13.73 -15.29 -8.56
CA SER A 351 12.94 -14.32 -7.78
C SER A 351 11.42 -14.55 -7.89
N VAL A 352 10.98 -15.63 -8.55
CA VAL A 352 9.57 -16.03 -8.67
C VAL A 352 9.37 -17.40 -8.04
N VAL A 353 8.35 -17.50 -7.19
CA VAL A 353 7.78 -18.77 -6.73
C VAL A 353 6.56 -19.07 -7.58
N TRP A 354 6.54 -20.24 -8.23
CA TRP A 354 5.38 -20.71 -8.98
C TRP A 354 4.34 -21.28 -8.03
N LYS A 355 3.22 -20.56 -7.87
CA LYS A 355 2.14 -20.87 -6.93
C LYS A 355 0.95 -21.48 -7.66
N ASN A 356 0.38 -22.55 -7.12
CA ASN A 356 -0.93 -23.05 -7.55
C ASN A 356 -1.56 -24.03 -6.55
N TYR A 357 -2.81 -24.42 -6.79
CA TYR A 357 -3.42 -25.55 -6.09
C TYR A 357 -2.60 -26.81 -6.34
N PHE A 358 -2.39 -27.65 -5.33
CA PHE A 358 -1.41 -28.73 -5.37
C PHE A 358 -1.53 -29.72 -6.53
N THR A 359 -2.74 -29.89 -7.11
CA THR A 359 -2.97 -30.78 -8.26
C THR A 359 -2.77 -30.12 -9.62
N ASN A 360 -2.36 -28.86 -9.68
CA ASN A 360 -2.20 -28.16 -10.95
C ASN A 360 -1.08 -28.80 -11.80
N ASN A 361 -1.38 -29.09 -13.07
CA ASN A 361 -0.46 -29.76 -13.99
C ASN A 361 0.67 -28.86 -14.54
N SER A 362 0.77 -27.60 -14.09
CA SER A 362 1.85 -26.69 -14.45
C SER A 362 3.12 -26.85 -13.62
N PHE A 363 3.07 -27.54 -12.46
CA PHE A 363 4.26 -27.73 -11.62
C PHE A 363 5.41 -28.47 -12.32
N PRO A 364 5.18 -29.54 -13.13
CA PRO A 364 6.25 -30.16 -13.90
C PRO A 364 6.99 -29.18 -14.82
N TRP A 365 6.28 -28.26 -15.49
CA TRP A 365 6.92 -27.20 -16.27
C TRP A 365 7.74 -26.27 -15.40
N ALA A 366 7.21 -25.84 -14.26
CA ALA A 366 7.91 -24.94 -13.35
C ALA A 366 9.22 -25.57 -12.85
N LYS A 367 9.17 -26.85 -12.44
CA LYS A 367 10.34 -27.63 -12.02
C LYS A 367 11.36 -27.80 -13.15
N ALA A 368 10.92 -28.17 -14.35
CA ALA A 368 11.80 -28.33 -15.51
C ALA A 368 12.51 -27.03 -15.91
N ASN A 369 11.91 -25.88 -15.61
CA ASN A 369 12.49 -24.55 -15.86
C ASN A 369 13.15 -23.92 -14.63
N GLY A 370 13.33 -24.68 -13.54
CA GLY A 370 14.09 -24.28 -12.36
C GLY A 370 13.38 -23.32 -11.40
N PHE A 371 12.07 -23.12 -11.53
CA PHE A 371 11.28 -22.35 -10.57
C PHE A 371 11.09 -23.14 -9.27
N THR A 372 11.12 -22.43 -8.14
CA THR A 372 10.65 -22.98 -6.87
C THR A 372 9.13 -23.03 -6.88
N THR A 373 8.56 -24.15 -6.43
CA THR A 373 7.11 -24.40 -6.47
C THR A 373 6.47 -24.30 -5.09
N TRP A 374 5.28 -23.69 -5.02
CA TRP A 374 4.44 -23.66 -3.83
C TRP A 374 3.06 -24.23 -4.14
N GLY A 375 2.77 -25.40 -3.58
CA GLY A 375 1.50 -26.11 -3.73
C GLY A 375 0.64 -25.96 -2.50
N TYR A 376 -0.54 -25.34 -2.65
CA TYR A 376 -1.45 -25.19 -1.53
C TYR A 376 -2.51 -26.30 -1.45
N VAL A 377 -2.81 -26.74 -0.22
CA VAL A 377 -3.77 -27.81 0.08
C VAL A 377 -4.90 -27.34 0.98
N ASP A 378 -6.03 -28.03 0.93
CA ASP A 378 -7.18 -27.78 1.81
C ASP A 378 -7.17 -28.70 3.05
N ALA A 379 -8.01 -28.37 4.05
CA ALA A 379 -8.14 -29.15 5.28
C ALA A 379 -8.47 -30.64 5.06
N GLY A 380 -9.22 -30.96 3.99
CA GLY A 380 -9.60 -32.32 3.63
C GLY A 380 -8.59 -33.08 2.75
N THR A 381 -7.46 -32.46 2.39
CA THR A 381 -6.47 -33.10 1.50
C THR A 381 -5.77 -34.25 2.23
N THR A 382 -5.85 -35.44 1.66
CA THR A 382 -5.27 -36.67 2.23
C THR A 382 -3.76 -36.74 2.04
N ASP A 383 -3.08 -37.55 2.86
CA ASP A 383 -1.64 -37.75 2.72
C ASP A 383 -1.29 -38.51 1.44
N GLU A 384 -2.15 -39.41 0.98
CA GLU A 384 -2.01 -40.10 -0.30
C GLU A 384 -2.00 -39.11 -1.48
N GLN A 385 -2.94 -38.15 -1.47
CA GLN A 385 -2.99 -37.09 -2.49
C GLN A 385 -1.74 -36.20 -2.48
N MET A 386 -1.26 -35.83 -1.30
CA MET A 386 -0.02 -35.04 -1.18
C MET A 386 1.21 -35.85 -1.62
N ASN A 387 1.28 -37.14 -1.27
CA ASN A 387 2.37 -38.03 -1.67
C ASN A 387 2.44 -38.18 -3.20
N ALA A 388 1.28 -38.27 -3.86
CA ALA A 388 1.19 -38.44 -5.31
C ALA A 388 1.82 -37.28 -6.12
N VAL A 389 1.90 -36.08 -5.54
CA VAL A 389 2.46 -34.89 -6.23
C VAL A 389 3.73 -34.35 -5.56
N ALA A 390 4.22 -34.96 -4.49
CA ALA A 390 5.28 -34.40 -3.65
C ALA A 390 6.57 -34.06 -4.41
N SER A 391 6.92 -34.82 -5.46
CA SER A 391 8.10 -34.55 -6.30
C SER A 391 8.03 -33.21 -7.07
N ASN A 392 6.82 -32.67 -7.24
CA ASN A 392 6.56 -31.43 -7.95
C ASN A 392 6.47 -30.21 -7.03
N ILE A 393 6.57 -30.40 -5.71
CA ILE A 393 6.32 -29.36 -4.71
C ILE A 393 7.58 -29.12 -3.86
N ASP A 394 8.03 -27.87 -3.78
CA ASP A 394 9.18 -27.47 -2.95
C ASP A 394 8.74 -26.88 -1.60
N MET A 395 7.53 -26.32 -1.55
CA MET A 395 6.92 -25.75 -0.35
C MET A 395 5.44 -26.10 -0.29
N TRP A 396 4.95 -26.44 0.89
CA TRP A 396 3.53 -26.70 1.11
C TRP A 396 2.79 -25.46 1.58
N GLY A 397 1.52 -25.42 1.21
CA GLY A 397 0.60 -24.43 1.71
C GLY A 397 -0.51 -25.02 2.58
N VAL A 398 -0.83 -24.39 3.73
CA VAL A 398 -2.04 -24.67 4.53
C VAL A 398 -2.91 -23.43 4.83
N PRO A 399 -4.25 -23.51 4.79
CA PRO A 399 -5.10 -22.39 5.19
C PRO A 399 -5.03 -22.12 6.71
N VAL A 400 -5.17 -20.86 7.13
CA VAL A 400 -5.10 -20.45 8.54
C VAL A 400 -6.11 -21.19 9.41
N GLY A 401 -7.30 -21.48 8.86
CA GLY A 401 -8.37 -22.20 9.56
C GLY A 401 -8.18 -23.70 9.66
N MET A 402 -7.10 -24.26 9.10
CA MET A 402 -6.77 -25.68 9.28
C MET A 402 -6.45 -25.97 10.76
N SER A 403 -6.90 -27.12 11.26
CA SER A 403 -6.62 -27.57 12.62
C SER A 403 -5.11 -27.67 12.88
N ASP A 404 -4.68 -27.32 14.09
CA ASP A 404 -3.29 -27.42 14.54
C ASP A 404 -2.68 -28.80 14.25
N ALA A 405 -3.40 -29.88 14.57
CA ALA A 405 -2.95 -31.25 14.32
C ALA A 405 -2.63 -31.51 12.84
N ARG A 406 -3.50 -31.06 11.92
CA ARG A 406 -3.26 -31.20 10.48
C ARG A 406 -2.12 -30.32 9.99
N ILE A 407 -1.99 -29.09 10.50
CA ILE A 407 -0.86 -28.21 10.17
C ILE A 407 0.47 -28.87 10.59
N THR A 408 0.55 -29.38 11.82
CA THR A 408 1.73 -30.09 12.33
C THR A 408 2.05 -31.32 11.47
N ALA A 409 1.03 -32.08 11.03
CA ALA A 409 1.24 -33.21 10.12
C ALA A 409 1.84 -32.78 8.77
N VAL A 410 1.41 -31.65 8.20
CA VAL A 410 1.99 -31.11 6.96
C VAL A 410 3.42 -30.63 7.19
N VAL A 411 3.70 -29.94 8.30
CA VAL A 411 5.05 -29.51 8.69
C VAL A 411 5.99 -30.72 8.86
N ALA A 412 5.51 -31.82 9.43
CA ALA A 412 6.29 -33.04 9.63
C ALA A 412 6.74 -33.71 8.32
N ARG A 413 6.21 -33.31 7.15
CA ARG A 413 6.66 -33.78 5.83
C ARG A 413 8.02 -33.20 5.41
N GLY A 414 8.58 -32.26 6.18
CA GLY A 414 9.96 -31.79 6.03
C GLY A 414 10.20 -30.70 4.99
N LEU A 415 9.19 -30.29 4.22
CA LEU A 415 9.26 -29.13 3.34
C LEU A 415 8.80 -27.86 4.07
N PRO A 416 9.29 -26.66 3.71
CA PRO A 416 8.79 -25.41 4.27
C PRO A 416 7.28 -25.26 4.06
N VAL A 417 6.59 -24.83 5.12
CA VAL A 417 5.14 -24.59 5.10
C VAL A 417 4.87 -23.09 5.17
N ILE A 418 3.96 -22.63 4.31
CA ILE A 418 3.43 -21.26 4.27
C ILE A 418 1.92 -21.34 4.56
N SER A 419 1.40 -20.41 5.37
CA SER A 419 -0.04 -20.35 5.64
C SER A 419 -0.71 -19.11 5.05
N TRP A 420 -1.96 -19.25 4.56
CA TRP A 420 -2.81 -18.13 4.08
C TRP A 420 -4.27 -18.22 4.57
N GLU A 421 -5.02 -17.13 4.63
CA GLU A 421 -4.47 -15.79 4.82
C GLU A 421 -4.25 -15.53 6.30
N VAL A 422 -3.11 -14.93 6.64
CA VAL A 422 -2.80 -14.50 7.99
C VAL A 422 -3.15 -13.02 8.13
N HIS A 423 -4.04 -12.69 9.05
CA HIS A 423 -4.52 -11.33 9.28
C HIS A 423 -4.11 -10.79 10.66
N ARG A 424 -3.83 -11.68 11.61
CA ARG A 424 -3.68 -11.35 13.03
C ARG A 424 -2.31 -11.75 13.58
N ARG A 425 -1.88 -11.07 14.63
CA ARG A 425 -0.67 -11.41 15.40
C ARG A 425 -0.86 -12.72 16.15
N SER A 426 -2.05 -12.98 16.69
CA SER A 426 -2.37 -14.27 17.33
C SER A 426 -2.25 -15.44 16.35
N GLU A 427 -2.77 -15.28 15.12
CA GLU A 427 -2.64 -16.27 14.04
C GLU A 427 -1.17 -16.52 13.69
N ARG A 428 -0.39 -15.47 13.44
CA ARG A 428 1.06 -15.57 13.20
C ARG A 428 1.76 -16.33 14.33
N ASN A 429 1.50 -15.96 15.59
CA ASN A 429 2.16 -16.58 16.74
C ASN A 429 1.82 -18.07 16.86
N ARG A 430 0.54 -18.44 16.70
CA ARG A 430 0.09 -19.83 16.67
C ARG A 430 0.77 -20.60 15.55
N LEU A 431 0.70 -20.09 14.32
CA LEU A 431 1.26 -20.76 13.15
C LEU A 431 2.78 -20.96 13.26
N ALA A 432 3.51 -19.94 13.74
CA ALA A 432 4.94 -20.05 13.98
C ALA A 432 5.26 -21.13 15.03
N ALA A 433 4.46 -21.22 16.10
CA ALA A 433 4.61 -22.27 17.11
C ALA A 433 4.34 -23.69 16.56
N LEU A 434 3.52 -23.83 15.52
CA LEU A 434 3.27 -25.09 14.82
C LEU A 434 4.36 -25.45 13.79
N GLY A 435 5.37 -24.59 13.60
CA GLY A 435 6.47 -24.79 12.65
C GLY A 435 6.23 -24.25 11.24
N VAL A 436 5.17 -23.47 11.03
CA VAL A 436 4.96 -22.73 9.77
C VAL A 436 6.00 -21.62 9.67
N ARG A 437 6.67 -21.52 8.51
CA ARG A 437 7.76 -20.56 8.27
C ARG A 437 7.34 -19.35 7.45
N GLY A 438 6.36 -19.49 6.57
CA GLY A 438 5.86 -18.39 5.74
C GLY A 438 4.48 -17.91 6.15
N MET A 439 4.29 -16.59 6.23
CA MET A 439 3.01 -15.97 6.53
C MET A 439 2.55 -15.16 5.31
N MET A 440 1.53 -15.64 4.61
CA MET A 440 0.90 -14.89 3.52
C MET A 440 -0.14 -13.94 4.11
N CYS A 441 0.21 -12.66 4.18
CA CYS A 441 -0.47 -11.68 5.00
C CYS A 441 -1.25 -10.66 4.18
N ALA A 442 -2.54 -10.54 4.46
CA ALA A 442 -3.38 -9.44 3.96
C ALA A 442 -3.04 -8.10 4.60
N GLN A 443 -2.46 -8.17 5.81
CA GLN A 443 -2.10 -7.03 6.67
C GLN A 443 -0.65 -7.17 7.16
N ILE A 444 0.29 -7.12 6.22
CA ILE A 444 1.69 -7.42 6.49
C ILE A 444 2.31 -6.47 7.52
N VAL A 445 1.90 -5.20 7.58
CA VAL A 445 2.43 -4.23 8.55
C VAL A 445 1.94 -4.57 9.95
N TYR A 446 0.64 -4.77 10.12
CA TYR A 446 0.07 -5.14 11.41
C TYR A 446 0.60 -6.48 11.92
N VAL A 447 0.60 -7.49 11.05
CA VAL A 447 1.01 -8.86 11.39
C VAL A 447 2.50 -8.92 11.69
N ARG A 448 3.37 -8.06 11.13
CA ARG A 448 4.81 -8.07 11.47
C ARG A 448 5.15 -7.32 12.74
N ARG A 449 4.36 -6.30 13.10
CA ARG A 449 4.61 -5.48 14.29
C ARG A 449 4.32 -6.24 15.59
N THR A 450 4.96 -5.79 16.66
CA THR A 450 4.82 -6.33 18.02
C THR A 450 4.19 -5.34 19.00
N GLY A 451 3.96 -4.09 18.59
CA GLY A 451 3.37 -3.02 19.41
C GLY A 451 2.30 -2.22 18.67
N ALA A 452 1.73 -1.23 19.33
CA ALA A 452 0.85 -0.26 18.68
C ALA A 452 1.63 0.56 17.64
N SER A 453 0.94 0.97 16.58
CA SER A 453 1.50 1.88 15.58
C SER A 453 1.28 3.36 15.91
N ARG A 454 0.31 3.63 16.77
CA ARG A 454 -0.21 4.95 17.11
C ARG A 454 -0.69 4.96 18.55
N THR A 455 -0.84 6.15 19.12
CA THR A 455 -1.47 6.39 20.42
C THR A 455 -2.81 7.12 20.29
N SER A 456 -3.16 7.60 19.10
CA SER A 456 -4.45 8.23 18.79
C SER A 456 -4.95 7.81 17.42
N ASP A 457 -6.26 7.94 17.20
CA ASP A 457 -6.84 7.79 15.88
C ASP A 457 -6.32 8.85 14.88
N ASP A 458 -6.59 8.59 13.61
CA ASP A 458 -6.27 9.46 12.48
C ASP A 458 -7.44 9.38 11.47
N TRP A 459 -8.65 9.27 11.99
CA TRP A 459 -9.83 8.96 11.17
C TRP A 459 -10.16 10.09 10.18
N ALA A 460 -9.62 11.30 10.41
CA ALA A 460 -9.62 12.44 9.50
C ALA A 460 -9.09 12.12 8.10
N THR A 461 -8.18 11.15 7.99
CA THR A 461 -7.67 10.69 6.68
C THR A 461 -8.69 9.90 5.88
N GLN A 462 -9.76 9.40 6.52
CA GLN A 462 -10.72 8.47 5.96
C GLN A 462 -10.07 7.23 5.34
N VAL A 463 -8.93 6.82 5.88
CA VAL A 463 -8.22 5.58 5.52
C VAL A 463 -8.06 4.73 6.77
N ARG A 464 -8.45 3.47 6.64
CA ARG A 464 -8.32 2.46 7.69
C ARG A 464 -6.84 2.22 7.98
N ALA A 465 -6.47 2.34 9.26
CA ALA A 465 -5.09 2.13 9.67
C ALA A 465 -4.70 0.64 9.66
N PRO A 466 -3.40 0.33 9.52
CA PRO A 466 -2.84 -0.99 9.79
C PRO A 466 -3.36 -1.69 11.04
N GLY A 467 -4.00 -2.85 10.84
CA GLY A 467 -4.54 -3.66 11.93
C GLY A 467 -5.96 -3.31 12.35
N ASP A 468 -6.52 -2.22 11.85
CA ASP A 468 -7.91 -1.91 12.11
C ASP A 468 -8.78 -2.85 11.28
N MET A 469 -9.58 -3.67 11.95
CA MET A 469 -10.19 -4.85 11.32
C MET A 469 -11.60 -5.12 11.78
N GLY A 470 -12.47 -5.39 10.81
CA GLY A 470 -13.81 -5.91 11.06
C GLY A 470 -13.80 -7.30 11.67
N THR A 471 -15.00 -7.74 12.05
CA THR A 471 -15.24 -9.10 12.57
C THR A 471 -15.03 -10.17 11.50
N ILE A 472 -15.28 -9.81 10.23
CA ILE A 472 -15.12 -10.70 9.07
C ILE A 472 -14.11 -10.07 8.12
N ASN A 473 -13.08 -10.83 7.74
CA ASN A 473 -12.05 -10.35 6.81
C ASN A 473 -12.65 -10.15 5.41
N TYR A 474 -12.22 -9.10 4.71
CA TYR A 474 -12.70 -8.72 3.37
C TYR A 474 -14.21 -8.44 3.23
N ASP A 475 -14.94 -8.34 4.34
CA ASP A 475 -16.37 -8.02 4.30
C ASP A 475 -16.60 -6.51 4.37
N HIS A 476 -17.15 -5.95 3.29
CA HIS A 476 -17.45 -4.53 3.22
C HIS A 476 -18.55 -4.11 4.20
N ALA A 477 -19.45 -5.01 4.61
CA ALA A 477 -20.53 -4.67 5.53
C ALA A 477 -20.00 -4.42 6.94
N SER A 478 -19.08 -5.26 7.42
CA SER A 478 -18.48 -5.18 8.76
C SER A 478 -17.15 -4.44 8.84
N ALA A 479 -16.67 -3.85 7.74
CA ALA A 479 -15.53 -2.95 7.74
C ALA A 479 -15.83 -1.62 8.48
N LEU A 480 -14.78 -1.00 9.04
CA LEU A 480 -14.84 0.34 9.62
C LEU A 480 -15.29 1.35 8.56
N LYS A 481 -16.28 2.17 8.89
CA LYS A 481 -16.79 3.24 8.03
C LYS A 481 -16.42 4.59 8.61
N PHE A 482 -16.27 5.57 7.73
CA PHE A 482 -15.96 6.95 8.07
C PHE A 482 -17.17 7.81 7.74
N ASP A 483 -17.45 8.81 8.57
CA ASP A 483 -18.41 9.85 8.23
C ASP A 483 -17.90 10.73 7.08
N ASP A 484 -18.81 11.45 6.42
CA ASP A 484 -18.47 12.30 5.27
C ASP A 484 -17.50 13.43 5.65
N ALA A 485 -17.53 13.87 6.91
CA ALA A 485 -16.64 14.90 7.44
C ALA A 485 -15.22 14.37 7.79
N GLY A 486 -15.04 13.04 7.83
CA GLY A 486 -13.80 12.37 8.22
C GLY A 486 -13.49 12.43 9.73
N GLY A 487 -14.32 13.07 10.54
CA GLY A 487 -14.04 13.26 11.97
C GLY A 487 -14.44 12.08 12.84
N SER A 488 -15.22 11.12 12.33
CA SER A 488 -15.71 10.00 13.12
C SER A 488 -15.87 8.73 12.31
N VAL A 489 -16.00 7.62 13.03
CA VAL A 489 -16.17 6.29 12.45
C VAL A 489 -17.37 5.58 13.03
N PHE A 490 -17.91 4.63 12.26
CA PHE A 490 -19.04 3.81 12.68
C PHE A 490 -18.96 2.40 12.09
N ILE A 491 -19.85 1.53 12.58
CA ILE A 491 -20.01 0.16 12.09
C ILE A 491 -21.36 0.08 11.40
N ASN A 492 -21.36 -0.18 10.09
CA ASN A 492 -22.58 -0.27 9.29
C ASN A 492 -23.13 -1.70 9.16
N ALA A 493 -23.07 -2.46 10.24
CA ALA A 493 -23.54 -3.84 10.28
C ALA A 493 -24.08 -4.19 11.66
N LEU A 494 -25.16 -4.96 11.71
CA LEU A 494 -25.88 -5.30 12.93
C LEU A 494 -26.01 -6.81 13.13
N PRO A 495 -26.50 -7.20 14.31
CA PRO A 495 -26.11 -6.68 15.62
C PRO A 495 -24.75 -7.29 16.02
N ASN A 496 -24.18 -6.94 17.18
CA ASN A 496 -22.99 -7.58 17.73
C ASN A 496 -21.79 -7.62 16.76
N ARG A 497 -21.39 -6.46 16.27
CA ARG A 497 -20.19 -6.26 15.44
C ARG A 497 -19.16 -5.43 16.19
N SER A 498 -17.90 -5.70 15.88
CA SER A 498 -16.77 -4.97 16.43
C SER A 498 -15.73 -4.68 15.37
N ILE A 499 -15.00 -3.59 15.59
CA ILE A 499 -13.76 -3.29 14.88
C ILE A 499 -12.61 -3.40 15.87
N LEU A 500 -11.65 -4.29 15.62
CA LEU A 500 -10.36 -4.25 16.29
C LEU A 500 -9.67 -2.94 15.93
N LEU A 501 -9.18 -2.20 16.92
CA LEU A 501 -8.31 -1.04 16.71
C LEU A 501 -6.86 -1.49 16.83
N GLY A 502 -6.40 -2.26 15.84
CA GLY A 502 -5.07 -2.86 15.85
C GLY A 502 -3.96 -1.82 15.82
N SER A 503 -4.22 -0.67 15.18
CA SER A 503 -3.29 0.45 15.11
C SER A 503 -2.96 1.05 16.49
N LEU A 504 -3.89 0.93 17.44
CA LEU A 504 -3.81 1.43 18.83
C LEU A 504 -3.54 0.32 19.85
N SER A 505 -3.57 -0.94 19.42
CA SER A 505 -3.42 -2.10 20.32
C SER A 505 -1.96 -2.43 20.57
N ASN A 506 -1.53 -2.26 21.83
CA ASN A 506 -0.21 -2.63 22.31
C ASN A 506 -0.29 -3.95 23.10
N PRO A 507 0.22 -5.09 22.60
CA PRO A 507 0.14 -6.38 23.29
C PRO A 507 0.78 -6.39 24.67
N THR A 508 1.73 -5.48 24.93
CA THR A 508 2.39 -5.27 26.22
C THR A 508 2.11 -3.83 26.70
N PRO A 509 0.88 -3.53 27.13
CA PRO A 509 0.54 -2.18 27.58
C PRO A 509 1.27 -1.86 28.90
N PRO A 510 1.48 -0.56 29.23
CA PRO A 510 1.95 -0.18 30.56
C PRO A 510 1.01 -0.67 31.66
N THR A 511 1.51 -0.79 32.90
CA THR A 511 0.73 -1.29 34.05
C THR A 511 -0.48 -0.42 34.38
N THR A 512 -0.39 0.86 34.05
CA THR A 512 -1.49 1.81 34.09
C THR A 512 -1.56 2.52 32.74
N TYR A 513 -2.76 2.66 32.21
CA TYR A 513 -3.01 3.46 31.00
C TYR A 513 -4.44 3.98 31.01
N THR A 514 -4.70 5.01 30.21
CA THR A 514 -6.03 5.62 30.06
C THR A 514 -6.44 5.60 28.60
N ILE A 515 -7.64 5.09 28.35
CA ILE A 515 -8.31 5.19 27.05
C ILE A 515 -9.22 6.40 27.09
N HIS A 516 -9.13 7.26 26.08
CA HIS A 516 -10.03 8.39 25.86
C HIS A 516 -10.83 8.12 24.59
N PHE A 517 -12.12 8.39 24.60
CA PHE A 517 -12.93 8.36 23.39
C PHE A 517 -14.19 9.20 23.56
N SER A 518 -14.71 9.72 22.45
CA SER A 518 -16.08 10.22 22.38
C SER A 518 -16.95 9.24 21.57
N MET A 519 -18.21 9.12 21.96
CA MET A 519 -19.21 8.39 21.18
C MET A 519 -20.55 9.11 21.18
N MET A 520 -21.33 8.88 20.13
CA MET A 520 -22.72 9.30 20.02
C MET A 520 -23.57 8.18 19.43
N TYR A 521 -24.88 8.28 19.57
CA TYR A 521 -25.84 7.51 18.80
C TYR A 521 -26.49 8.39 17.75
N GLU A 522 -26.55 7.94 16.49
CA GLU A 522 -27.16 8.71 15.40
C GLU A 522 -28.64 9.02 15.65
N GLY A 523 -29.38 8.01 16.12
CA GLY A 523 -30.72 8.13 16.67
C GLY A 523 -30.76 7.65 18.12
N ALA A 524 -31.83 7.99 18.84
CA ALA A 524 -31.98 7.55 20.23
C ALA A 524 -32.10 6.01 20.29
N PRO A 525 -31.17 5.29 20.93
CA PRO A 525 -31.24 3.84 21.05
C PRO A 525 -32.35 3.42 22.03
N GLY A 526 -32.81 2.17 21.94
CA GLY A 526 -33.74 1.61 22.91
C GLY A 526 -33.16 1.64 24.33
N SER A 527 -34.01 1.72 25.36
CA SER A 527 -33.57 1.91 26.75
C SER A 527 -32.59 0.84 27.24
N THR A 528 -32.74 -0.41 26.78
CA THR A 528 -31.84 -1.53 27.11
C THR A 528 -30.72 -1.75 26.10
N GLU A 529 -30.76 -1.08 24.95
CA GLU A 529 -29.70 -1.19 23.95
C GLU A 529 -28.42 -0.49 24.41
N HIS A 530 -27.28 -0.94 23.91
CA HIS A 530 -25.98 -0.35 24.21
C HIS A 530 -24.97 -0.54 23.08
N ALA A 531 -23.96 0.31 23.12
CA ALA A 531 -22.71 0.26 22.40
C ALA A 531 -21.58 0.78 23.31
N GLY A 532 -20.35 0.69 22.85
CA GLY A 532 -19.19 1.21 23.55
C GLY A 532 -17.90 0.61 23.02
N ILE A 533 -17.01 0.21 23.93
CA ILE A 533 -15.70 -0.33 23.58
C ILE A 533 -15.44 -1.63 24.34
N ALA A 534 -14.71 -2.55 23.72
CA ALA A 534 -14.08 -3.65 24.42
C ALA A 534 -12.58 -3.38 24.53
N PHE A 535 -11.98 -3.75 25.66
CA PHE A 535 -10.58 -3.44 25.95
C PHE A 535 -10.03 -4.45 26.96
N GLY A 536 -8.73 -4.39 27.24
CA GLY A 536 -8.12 -5.33 28.16
C GLY A 536 -7.95 -6.73 27.54
N LYS A 537 -8.25 -6.92 26.25
CA LYS A 537 -8.26 -8.25 25.63
C LYS A 537 -6.85 -8.81 25.52
N ASP A 538 -6.73 -10.11 25.81
CA ASP A 538 -5.45 -10.84 25.78
C ASP A 538 -4.96 -11.15 24.36
N SER A 539 -5.85 -11.09 23.36
CA SER A 539 -5.55 -11.39 21.96
C SER A 539 -6.36 -10.49 21.01
N ASP A 540 -5.90 -10.40 19.76
CA ASP A 540 -6.50 -9.63 18.68
C ASP A 540 -7.64 -10.37 17.96
N ASP A 541 -8.16 -11.46 18.52
CA ASP A 541 -9.38 -12.08 18.01
C ASP A 541 -10.58 -11.13 18.12
N SER A 542 -11.56 -11.32 17.23
CA SER A 542 -12.76 -10.48 17.20
C SER A 542 -13.53 -10.52 18.52
N TYR A 543 -14.16 -9.39 18.86
CA TYR A 543 -14.95 -9.26 20.09
C TYR A 543 -16.45 -9.18 19.80
N ARG A 544 -17.28 -9.93 20.51
CA ARG A 544 -18.74 -9.87 20.38
C ARG A 544 -19.41 -10.04 21.74
N PHE A 545 -20.22 -9.06 22.14
CA PHE A 545 -20.74 -8.97 23.51
C PHE A 545 -21.64 -10.16 23.92
N ASN A 546 -22.51 -10.63 23.02
CA ASN A 546 -23.43 -11.76 23.29
C ASN A 546 -23.05 -13.01 22.48
N GLN A 547 -21.76 -13.24 22.22
CA GLN A 547 -21.27 -14.45 21.57
C GLN A 547 -20.01 -14.96 22.27
N VAL A 548 -19.63 -16.19 21.94
CA VAL A 548 -18.38 -16.77 22.43
C VAL A 548 -17.19 -15.96 21.90
N ASN A 549 -16.30 -15.56 22.79
CA ASN A 549 -15.03 -14.90 22.47
C ASN A 549 -13.88 -15.87 22.71
N ALA A 550 -12.85 -15.85 21.85
CA ALA A 550 -11.69 -16.72 22.00
C ALA A 550 -10.75 -16.27 23.12
N SER A 551 -10.66 -14.95 23.36
CA SER A 551 -9.99 -14.38 24.53
C SER A 551 -10.96 -13.67 25.46
N GLY A 552 -10.55 -13.50 26.72
CA GLY A 552 -11.26 -12.65 27.67
C GLY A 552 -10.94 -11.16 27.48
N GLY A 553 -11.63 -10.31 28.25
CA GLY A 553 -11.48 -8.86 28.26
C GLY A 553 -12.59 -8.14 29.04
N TYR A 554 -12.71 -6.84 28.84
CA TYR A 554 -13.77 -6.00 29.40
C TYR A 554 -14.59 -5.31 28.32
N HIS A 555 -15.77 -4.84 28.70
CA HIS A 555 -16.64 -4.06 27.84
C HIS A 555 -17.33 -2.93 28.60
N VAL A 556 -17.20 -1.71 28.08
CA VAL A 556 -17.97 -0.54 28.49
C VAL A 556 -19.27 -0.54 27.70
N ALA A 557 -20.39 -0.61 28.40
CA ALA A 557 -21.73 -0.49 27.82
C ALA A 557 -22.35 0.86 28.22
N VAL A 558 -22.53 1.75 27.25
CA VAL A 558 -23.26 3.01 27.41
C VAL A 558 -24.70 2.76 26.98
N ARG A 559 -25.64 2.64 27.93
CA ARG A 559 -27.02 2.27 27.62
C ARG A 559 -27.87 3.43 27.14
N GLY A 560 -28.92 3.11 26.38
CA GLY A 560 -29.90 4.10 25.93
C GLY A 560 -30.70 4.77 27.05
N ASN A 561 -30.85 4.12 28.20
CA ASN A 561 -31.43 4.75 29.39
C ASN A 561 -30.45 5.68 30.15
N GLY A 562 -29.18 5.73 29.74
CA GLY A 562 -28.13 6.53 30.38
C GLY A 562 -27.23 5.76 31.35
N ASP A 563 -27.52 4.50 31.66
CA ASP A 563 -26.65 3.72 32.55
C ASP A 563 -25.27 3.48 31.92
N LEU A 564 -24.22 3.72 32.70
CA LEU A 564 -22.85 3.31 32.38
C LEU A 564 -22.55 2.00 33.08
N GLN A 565 -22.18 0.99 32.31
CA GLN A 565 -21.92 -0.35 32.83
C GLN A 565 -20.57 -0.87 32.39
N LEU A 566 -19.94 -1.66 33.26
CA LEU A 566 -18.72 -2.38 32.96
C LEU A 566 -18.96 -3.88 33.08
N TYR A 567 -18.59 -4.61 32.03
CA TYR A 567 -18.65 -6.07 31.96
C TYR A 567 -17.25 -6.67 31.85
N THR A 568 -17.09 -7.90 32.32
CA THR A 568 -15.98 -8.78 31.97
C THR A 568 -16.48 -9.97 31.17
N HIS A 569 -15.65 -10.45 30.25
CA HIS A 569 -15.89 -11.64 29.46
C HIS A 569 -14.75 -12.62 29.65
N ALA A 570 -15.09 -13.87 29.96
CA ALA A 570 -14.13 -14.97 29.97
C ALA A 570 -14.07 -15.64 28.58
N ALA A 571 -12.91 -16.18 28.24
CA ALA A 571 -12.73 -16.97 27.02
C ALA A 571 -13.70 -18.17 27.01
N GLY A 572 -14.31 -18.45 25.86
CA GLY A 572 -15.25 -19.56 25.70
C GLY A 572 -16.66 -19.30 26.24
N VAL A 573 -16.93 -18.15 26.87
CA VAL A 573 -18.23 -17.83 27.49
C VAL A 573 -19.01 -16.83 26.62
N THR A 574 -20.31 -17.11 26.41
CA THR A 574 -21.20 -16.31 25.57
C THR A 574 -21.62 -14.98 26.21
N SER A 575 -21.90 -14.98 27.52
CA SER A 575 -22.44 -13.83 28.24
C SER A 575 -21.37 -13.13 29.05
N GLY A 576 -21.35 -11.80 28.99
CA GLY A 576 -20.55 -10.99 29.91
C GLY A 576 -21.11 -11.04 31.33
N THR A 577 -20.23 -10.93 32.31
CA THR A 577 -20.60 -10.72 33.72
C THR A 577 -20.50 -9.24 34.05
N GLN A 578 -21.60 -8.62 34.46
CA GLN A 578 -21.60 -7.21 34.87
C GLN A 578 -20.80 -7.06 36.17
N LEU A 579 -19.79 -6.20 36.16
CA LEU A 579 -18.97 -5.88 37.33
C LEU A 579 -19.49 -4.67 38.10
N GLY A 580 -20.14 -3.73 37.41
CA GLY A 580 -20.66 -2.51 38.02
C GLY A 580 -21.58 -1.72 37.09
N THR A 581 -22.39 -0.85 37.68
CA THR A 581 -23.31 0.05 36.99
C THR A 581 -23.42 1.37 37.75
N THR A 582 -23.56 2.48 37.04
CA THR A 582 -23.94 3.77 37.61
C THR A 582 -24.89 4.51 36.66
N PRO A 583 -25.97 5.14 37.16
CA PRO A 583 -26.82 5.98 36.33
C PRO A 583 -26.06 7.22 35.82
N SER A 584 -26.39 7.65 34.61
CA SER A 584 -25.95 8.92 34.01
C SER A 584 -27.11 9.49 33.16
N ALA A 585 -26.98 10.72 32.66
CA ALA A 585 -27.93 11.29 31.71
C ALA A 585 -28.07 10.39 30.45
N ALA A 586 -29.29 10.18 29.98
CA ALA A 586 -29.54 9.41 28.77
C ALA A 586 -28.90 10.06 27.53
N PRO A 587 -28.38 9.28 26.56
CA PRO A 587 -27.89 9.83 25.31
C PRO A 587 -29.02 10.51 24.52
N THR A 588 -28.72 11.65 23.90
CA THR A 588 -29.60 12.28 22.91
C THR A 588 -29.17 11.87 21.50
N ALA A 589 -30.12 11.80 20.56
CA ALA A 589 -29.80 11.56 19.15
C ALA A 589 -28.85 12.66 18.64
N GLY A 590 -27.72 12.26 18.03
CA GLY A 590 -26.70 13.22 17.57
C GLY A 590 -25.79 13.77 18.69
N GLY A 591 -26.09 13.49 19.95
CA GLY A 591 -25.37 14.04 21.10
C GLY A 591 -24.06 13.31 21.37
N TRP A 592 -22.94 14.03 21.24
CA TRP A 592 -21.63 13.50 21.62
C TRP A 592 -21.46 13.43 23.14
N MET A 593 -20.99 12.27 23.59
CA MET A 593 -20.60 11.99 24.96
C MET A 593 -19.10 11.68 24.99
N THR A 594 -18.39 12.05 26.05
CA THR A 594 -16.94 11.85 26.17
C THR A 594 -16.61 11.01 27.38
N PHE A 595 -15.69 10.07 27.20
CA PHE A 595 -15.37 9.06 28.20
C PHE A 595 -13.87 8.90 28.39
N THR A 596 -13.50 8.58 29.63
CA THR A 596 -12.17 8.05 29.96
C THR A 596 -12.32 6.68 30.63
N VAL A 597 -11.40 5.77 30.32
CA VAL A 597 -11.27 4.46 30.98
C VAL A 597 -9.84 4.32 31.46
N GLN A 598 -9.63 4.53 32.75
CA GLN A 598 -8.32 4.29 33.37
C GLN A 598 -8.25 2.83 33.82
N VAL A 599 -7.22 2.14 33.35
CA VAL A 599 -6.92 0.75 33.72
C VAL A 599 -5.67 0.79 34.59
N THR A 600 -5.77 0.33 35.83
CA THR A 600 -4.64 0.17 36.76
C THR A 600 -4.42 -1.32 37.04
N PRO A 601 -3.38 -1.75 37.78
CA PRO A 601 -3.21 -3.18 38.10
C PRO A 601 -4.38 -3.83 38.84
N THR A 602 -5.17 -3.05 39.59
CA THR A 602 -6.22 -3.58 40.48
C THR A 602 -7.61 -3.02 40.18
N GLN A 603 -7.72 -1.95 39.40
CA GLN A 603 -8.97 -1.24 39.19
C GLN A 603 -9.20 -0.84 37.73
N ILE A 604 -10.46 -0.61 37.42
CA ILE A 604 -10.93 0.03 36.19
C ILE A 604 -11.84 1.18 36.62
N ILE A 605 -11.56 2.36 36.09
CA ILE A 605 -12.30 3.59 36.39
C ILE A 605 -12.86 4.13 35.07
N LEU A 606 -14.16 3.96 34.87
CA LEU A 606 -14.90 4.54 33.74
C LEU A 606 -15.49 5.88 34.17
N THR A 607 -15.17 6.95 33.44
CA THR A 607 -15.71 8.28 33.70
C THR A 607 -16.38 8.83 32.44
N ARG A 608 -17.56 9.43 32.58
CA ARG A 608 -18.17 10.28 31.57
C ARG A 608 -17.90 11.74 31.90
N THR A 609 -17.29 12.48 30.97
CA THR A 609 -16.68 13.79 31.21
C THR A 609 -17.34 14.96 30.49
N ASP A 610 -18.32 14.73 29.60
CA ASP A 610 -19.04 15.80 28.89
C ASP A 610 -20.08 16.55 29.74
N LEU A 611 -20.37 16.05 30.95
CA LEU A 611 -21.34 16.63 31.87
C LEU A 611 -20.69 17.66 32.80
N GLU A 612 -21.48 18.63 33.28
CA GLU A 612 -21.03 19.63 34.27
C GLU A 612 -20.42 18.96 35.52
N THR A 613 -21.04 17.88 36.00
CA THR A 613 -20.48 16.99 37.00
C THR A 613 -20.18 15.63 36.36
N PRO A 614 -18.90 15.24 36.26
CA PRO A 614 -18.53 13.93 35.72
C PRO A 614 -19.15 12.77 36.49
N VAL A 615 -19.58 11.74 35.77
CA VAL A 615 -20.12 10.50 36.37
C VAL A 615 -19.03 9.43 36.34
N VAL A 616 -18.73 8.82 37.49
CA VAL A 616 -17.63 7.88 37.67
C VAL A 616 -18.13 6.51 38.13
N LEU A 617 -17.66 5.45 37.49
CA LEU A 617 -17.81 4.05 37.91
C LEU A 617 -16.43 3.45 38.17
N THR A 618 -16.15 3.09 39.43
CA THR A 618 -14.92 2.41 39.84
C THR A 618 -15.19 0.95 40.17
N VAL A 619 -14.45 0.04 39.55
CA VAL A 619 -14.54 -1.40 39.77
C VAL A 619 -13.18 -1.95 40.17
N THR A 620 -13.13 -2.75 41.24
CA THR A 620 -11.92 -3.47 41.65
C THR A 620 -11.91 -4.85 40.96
N ASN A 621 -11.09 -4.99 39.93
CA ASN A 621 -10.94 -6.24 39.17
C ASN A 621 -9.60 -6.26 38.43
N SER A 622 -8.84 -7.36 38.54
CA SER A 622 -7.49 -7.52 37.96
C SER A 622 -7.40 -8.62 36.88
N THR A 623 -8.52 -9.13 36.40
CA THR A 623 -8.59 -10.36 35.59
C THR A 623 -7.89 -10.24 34.23
N HIS A 624 -8.08 -9.13 33.51
CA HIS A 624 -7.56 -8.97 32.15
C HIS A 624 -6.71 -7.70 32.04
N ARG A 625 -5.53 -7.78 31.41
CA ARG A 625 -4.65 -6.61 31.20
C ARG A 625 -3.97 -6.63 29.82
N GLY A 626 -4.48 -7.43 28.89
CA GLY A 626 -4.00 -7.38 27.51
C GLY A 626 -4.33 -6.04 26.86
N GLY A 627 -3.50 -5.58 25.92
CA GLY A 627 -3.69 -4.24 25.35
C GLY A 627 -4.43 -4.20 24.02
N TYR A 628 -5.24 -5.22 23.73
CA TYR A 628 -6.11 -5.21 22.54
C TYR A 628 -7.47 -4.55 22.84
N MET A 629 -7.93 -3.74 21.90
CA MET A 629 -9.15 -2.94 22.05
C MET A 629 -10.00 -2.92 20.78
N HIS A 630 -11.30 -2.78 20.95
CA HIS A 630 -12.28 -2.79 19.88
C HIS A 630 -13.34 -1.72 20.08
N LEU A 631 -13.80 -1.13 18.98
CA LEU A 631 -15.13 -0.50 18.92
C LEU A 631 -16.18 -1.59 18.90
N SER A 632 -17.31 -1.40 19.59
CA SER A 632 -18.39 -2.39 19.61
C SER A 632 -19.75 -1.70 19.53
N ASN A 633 -20.57 -2.11 18.56
CA ASN A 633 -21.96 -1.67 18.52
C ASN A 633 -22.88 -2.49 19.45
N GLY A 634 -22.31 -3.29 20.34
CA GLY A 634 -23.02 -4.00 21.41
C GLY A 634 -24.29 -4.70 20.91
N SER A 635 -25.41 -4.27 21.48
CA SER A 635 -26.74 -4.83 21.19
C SER A 635 -27.60 -3.94 20.30
N ILE A 636 -27.03 -2.96 19.60
CA ILE A 636 -27.81 -2.11 18.68
C ILE A 636 -28.49 -2.97 17.62
N SER A 637 -29.80 -2.77 17.46
CA SER A 637 -30.66 -3.54 16.55
C SER A 637 -31.13 -2.74 15.32
N SER A 638 -30.83 -1.44 15.23
CA SER A 638 -31.20 -0.57 14.11
C SER A 638 -30.03 0.28 13.60
N LEU A 639 -29.89 0.40 12.27
CA LEU A 639 -28.84 1.23 11.66
C LEU A 639 -29.16 2.73 11.78
N ALA A 640 -30.42 3.06 12.09
CA ALA A 640 -30.83 4.43 12.39
C ALA A 640 -30.32 4.91 13.75
N THR A 641 -29.96 3.98 14.66
CA THR A 641 -29.42 4.28 15.99
C THR A 641 -27.95 3.85 16.10
N LYS A 642 -27.26 3.68 14.97
CA LYS A 642 -25.87 3.22 14.97
C LYS A 642 -24.95 4.18 15.75
N PRO A 643 -23.99 3.63 16.51
CA PRO A 643 -23.02 4.42 17.24
C PRO A 643 -21.92 4.94 16.31
N HIS A 644 -21.43 6.14 16.63
CA HIS A 644 -20.23 6.73 16.04
C HIS A 644 -19.19 6.97 17.13
N TRP A 645 -17.91 6.93 16.76
CA TRP A 645 -16.77 7.19 17.65
C TRP A 645 -15.83 8.23 17.05
N LYS A 646 -15.23 9.05 17.89
CA LYS A 646 -14.15 9.98 17.51
C LYS A 646 -13.19 10.24 18.68
N ALA A 647 -12.07 10.89 18.39
CA ALA A 647 -11.09 11.32 19.40
C ALA A 647 -10.64 10.17 20.30
N PHE A 648 -10.39 9.01 19.68
CA PHE A 648 -9.92 7.82 20.37
C PHE A 648 -8.42 7.95 20.61
N SER A 649 -7.97 7.84 21.86
CA SER A 649 -6.54 7.81 22.18
C SER A 649 -6.25 6.96 23.41
N VAL A 650 -4.98 6.57 23.53
CA VAL A 650 -4.45 5.79 24.64
C VAL A 650 -3.21 6.47 25.17
N THR A 651 -3.23 6.85 26.44
CA THR A 651 -2.11 7.51 27.13
C THR A 651 -1.62 6.64 28.28
N ALA A 652 -0.30 6.60 28.50
CA ALA A 652 0.30 5.91 29.65
C ALA A 652 0.09 6.70 30.95
#